data_AF-A0A936P2N2-F1
#
_entry.id   AF-A0A936P2N2-F1
#
_cell.length_a   1.000
_cell.length_b   1.000
_cell.length_c   1.000
_cell.angle_alpha   90.00
_cell.angle_beta   90.00
_cell.angle_gamma   90.00
#
_symmetry.space_group_name_H-M   'P 1'
#
loop_
_entity.id
_entity.type
_entity.pdbx_description
1 polymer ?
#
loop_
_entity_poly.entity_id
_entity_poly.type
_entity_poly.pdbx_seq_one_letter_code
_entity_poly.pdbx_strand_id
1 'polypeptide(L)'
;MSAPRNGGGRILTFYSYKGGTGRSMAVANLAWVLAANRKRVLLMDWDLEAPGLHRYFHPFLADKELSASRGLVDLLADYADQAIQPPREGEGDDWYLPLTDLAPYLLGINFAGFPEGGRIDLLPAGRQGPGYAAKLHAFDWDTFYERLGGGAYLEAIKARLRQDYDYVLIDSRTGVSDTAGICTVQMPDVLVTLFTYNNQSIRGALAVAQSAVETRRRTYGQFSRETFRVFPVPSRADPFEVRKLQLRQAYARRLFDPLLEHLPEREHNAYWAGVEVPYNAFLNYEEVLSPLIFNPDDPKLPLASVLRLASQVTDGDVTRYDLPLSPEARQELLAAYERVDEPQPAADAAAEATTAGATASATDSATPADVAKESPADALLRAADTVLGQLNPAELDLANRLLLRLVRLPRGQEAAGLKRLLLPLDTLPDEERPLLERFIQAGVLRLAQPQEKGGVATAELADEALLGRWRPLNDQAEAEKAFLEQRDWIQAAWEQWRRAGQPDSLLLAAPLAEQAARLLDSHAPLLNRDEIEFIQSSRAYRRKESEADQAAPPQAPARRSGMPAWGWALAGLLVLGLALLGPRWWSAEPPALMPPVATDPGSQPPTVDEKAIGFNIAGEQNLAADRVDEAIRNFDTALTLRENFPEALFNRARAFELKKQADKAIADLRAGLELRPEQADARLRLAGLLARGKDKQGAIQAYKAAMTLNLTLEQRQEASKALEWLDPAPARPRVFLHINNRGDYSFAERLGLELKSAGMPVRDIQVLAQSTRADVRYANAADEDLASKVRAVVQATLAQAGYPKQVELLFIGDKFDKIPRGTIEVWLPPLAPPEPPAESPMQQQAFPKAAR
;
A
#
# COMPACT_ATOMS: atom_id res chain seq x y z
N MET A 1 -38.82 19.96 22.84
CA MET A 1 -38.15 21.18 22.34
C MET A 1 -37.31 21.75 23.47
N SER A 2 -36.01 21.49 23.43
CA SER A 2 -35.03 21.97 24.41
C SER A 2 -34.62 23.41 24.03
N ALA A 3 -34.44 24.29 25.01
CA ALA A 3 -34.03 25.68 24.78
C ALA A 3 -32.75 25.79 23.93
N PRO A 4 -32.63 26.81 23.05
CA PRO A 4 -31.44 27.02 22.24
C PRO A 4 -30.22 27.28 23.15
N ARG A 5 -29.24 26.38 23.10
CA ARG A 5 -27.95 26.55 23.77
C ARG A 5 -27.06 27.45 22.89
N ASN A 6 -26.38 28.42 23.50
CA ASN A 6 -25.34 29.22 22.84
C ASN A 6 -24.19 28.29 22.39
N GLY A 7 -24.23 27.79 21.14
CA GLY A 7 -23.33 26.75 20.64
C GLY A 7 -22.19 27.30 19.80
N GLY A 8 -20.95 27.11 20.28
CA GLY A 8 -19.70 27.38 19.56
C GLY A 8 -19.13 26.16 18.83
N GLY A 9 -19.99 25.33 18.20
CA GLY A 9 -19.56 24.15 17.44
C GLY A 9 -18.57 24.51 16.32
N ARG A 10 -17.71 23.56 15.95
CA ARG A 10 -16.64 23.78 14.96
C ARG A 10 -16.82 22.94 13.71
N ILE A 11 -16.55 23.55 12.56
CA ILE A 11 -16.62 22.88 11.25
C ILE A 11 -15.20 22.62 10.76
N LEU A 12 -14.87 21.34 10.56
CA LEU A 12 -13.59 20.86 10.10
C LEU A 12 -13.76 20.30 8.70
N THR A 13 -13.16 20.93 7.69
CA THR A 13 -13.12 20.35 6.34
C THR A 13 -11.81 19.63 6.13
N PHE A 14 -11.90 18.37 5.70
CA PHE A 14 -10.80 17.58 5.22
C PHE A 14 -10.71 17.77 3.72
N TYR A 15 -9.55 18.18 3.22
CA TYR A 15 -9.30 18.47 1.81
C TYR A 15 -8.06 17.74 1.31
N SER A 16 -8.09 17.28 0.07
CA SER A 16 -6.90 16.78 -0.62
C SER A 16 -6.93 17.12 -2.11
N TYR A 17 -5.77 17.48 -2.65
CA TYR A 17 -5.65 17.77 -4.08
C TYR A 17 -5.79 16.53 -4.97
N LYS A 18 -5.43 15.35 -4.45
CA LYS A 18 -5.57 14.05 -5.14
C LYS A 18 -6.49 13.11 -4.38
N GLY A 19 -7.14 12.22 -5.12
CA GLY A 19 -7.77 11.02 -4.57
C GLY A 19 -6.75 10.04 -4.00
N GLY A 20 -7.22 9.14 -3.13
CA GLY A 20 -6.41 8.09 -2.52
C GLY A 20 -5.44 8.55 -1.41
N THR A 21 -5.57 9.77 -0.90
CA THR A 21 -4.77 10.26 0.26
C THR A 21 -5.30 9.77 1.61
N GLY A 22 -6.47 9.12 1.65
CA GLY A 22 -7.09 8.65 2.90
C GLY A 22 -7.92 9.71 3.62
N ARG A 23 -8.53 10.64 2.88
CA ARG A 23 -9.37 11.72 3.42
C ARG A 23 -10.62 11.20 4.15
N SER A 24 -11.45 10.40 3.48
CA SER A 24 -12.64 9.76 4.09
C SER A 24 -12.26 8.89 5.29
N MET A 25 -11.12 8.19 5.21
CA MET A 25 -10.56 7.42 6.31
C MET A 25 -10.24 8.30 7.52
N ALA A 26 -9.55 9.42 7.33
CA ALA A 26 -9.24 10.35 8.42
C ALA A 26 -10.51 10.95 9.04
N VAL A 27 -11.50 11.30 8.21
CA VAL A 27 -12.80 11.83 8.63
C VAL A 27 -13.57 10.81 9.48
N ALA A 28 -13.74 9.58 8.99
CA ALA A 28 -14.47 8.52 9.69
C ALA A 28 -13.83 8.17 11.04
N ASN A 29 -12.50 8.03 11.05
CA ASN A 29 -11.76 7.69 12.27
C ASN A 29 -11.76 8.81 13.30
N LEU A 30 -11.62 10.07 12.86
CA LEU A 30 -11.74 11.21 13.77
C LEU A 30 -13.15 11.30 14.36
N ALA A 31 -14.19 11.11 13.56
CA ALA A 31 -15.58 11.14 14.03
C ALA A 31 -15.81 10.13 15.15
N TRP A 32 -15.31 8.90 14.98
CA TRP A 32 -15.41 7.86 16.00
C TRP A 32 -14.69 8.25 17.29
N VAL A 33 -13.47 8.78 17.20
CA VAL A 33 -12.69 9.24 18.36
C VAL A 33 -13.42 10.38 19.11
N LEU A 34 -13.99 11.34 18.38
CA LEU A 34 -14.74 12.45 18.97
C LEU A 34 -16.02 11.96 19.65
N ALA A 35 -16.80 11.09 19.00
CA ALA A 35 -18.03 10.54 19.58
C ALA A 35 -17.77 9.67 20.82
N ALA A 36 -16.69 8.87 20.80
CA ALA A 36 -16.22 8.14 21.97
C ALA A 36 -15.83 9.05 23.14
N ASN A 37 -15.53 10.33 22.88
CA ASN A 37 -15.27 11.36 23.88
C ASN A 37 -16.49 12.28 24.14
N ARG A 38 -17.71 11.72 24.04
CA ARG A 38 -18.99 12.39 24.36
C ARG A 38 -19.31 13.60 23.48
N LYS A 39 -18.76 13.67 22.27
CA LYS A 39 -19.06 14.75 21.33
C LYS A 39 -20.19 14.35 20.39
N ARG A 40 -21.04 15.31 20.06
CA ARG A 40 -22.03 15.19 18.98
C ARG A 40 -21.36 15.56 17.68
N VAL A 41 -21.22 14.58 16.79
CA VAL A 41 -20.49 14.72 15.54
C VAL A 41 -21.44 14.58 14.36
N LEU A 42 -21.36 15.51 13.40
CA LEU A 42 -21.95 15.35 12.08
C LEU A 42 -20.85 15.05 11.07
N LEU A 43 -21.03 13.99 10.29
CA LEU A 43 -20.27 13.68 9.09
C LEU A 43 -21.00 14.21 7.87
N MET A 44 -20.31 14.90 6.96
CA MET A 44 -20.88 15.35 5.67
C MET A 44 -20.03 14.83 4.52
N ASP A 45 -20.61 14.02 3.65
CA ASP A 45 -19.95 13.52 2.45
C ASP A 45 -20.16 14.50 1.28
N TRP A 46 -19.17 15.36 1.05
CA TRP A 46 -19.13 16.31 -0.06
C TRP A 46 -18.37 15.76 -1.27
N ASP A 47 -17.88 14.51 -1.23
CA ASP A 47 -17.31 13.86 -2.41
C ASP A 47 -18.41 13.29 -3.30
N LEU A 48 -19.11 14.19 -3.98
CA LEU A 48 -20.32 13.87 -4.72
C LEU A 48 -20.08 12.92 -5.91
N GLU A 49 -18.86 12.83 -6.44
CA GLU A 49 -18.55 11.97 -7.58
C GLU A 49 -18.25 10.52 -7.20
N ALA A 50 -17.63 10.33 -6.05
CA ALA A 50 -17.25 9.01 -5.55
C ALA A 50 -17.45 8.94 -4.03
N PRO A 51 -18.71 9.05 -3.54
CA PRO A 51 -18.98 9.08 -2.11
C PRO A 51 -18.60 7.74 -1.49
N GLY A 52 -17.93 7.79 -0.35
CA GLY A 52 -17.34 6.61 0.30
C GLY A 52 -17.48 6.62 1.82
N LEU A 53 -17.99 7.69 2.42
CA LEU A 53 -17.98 7.80 3.87
C LEU A 53 -18.95 6.81 4.53
N HIS A 54 -20.08 6.53 3.89
CA HIS A 54 -21.07 5.53 4.35
C HIS A 54 -20.47 4.11 4.46
N ARG A 55 -19.48 3.77 3.62
CA ARG A 55 -18.82 2.45 3.64
C ARG A 55 -18.11 2.18 4.96
N TYR A 56 -17.52 3.19 5.61
CA TYR A 56 -16.91 3.02 6.93
C TYR A 56 -17.91 2.67 8.04
N PHE A 57 -19.18 2.99 7.82
CA PHE A 57 -20.25 2.83 8.80
C PHE A 57 -21.30 1.80 8.37
N HIS A 58 -21.07 1.03 7.30
CA HIS A 58 -22.03 0.08 6.76
C HIS A 58 -22.63 -0.91 7.79
N PRO A 59 -21.94 -1.35 8.87
CA PRO A 59 -22.56 -2.25 9.85
C PRO A 59 -23.62 -1.56 10.72
N PHE A 60 -23.64 -0.23 10.75
CA PHE A 60 -24.54 0.58 11.57
C PHE A 60 -25.67 1.23 10.78
N LEU A 61 -25.66 1.07 9.44
CA LEU A 61 -26.62 1.68 8.53
C LEU A 61 -27.65 0.65 8.07
N ALA A 62 -28.92 1.05 8.05
CA ALA A 62 -29.98 0.23 7.48
C ALA A 62 -29.92 0.19 5.94
N ASP A 63 -29.65 1.34 5.32
CA ASP A 63 -29.46 1.49 3.86
C ASP A 63 -27.97 1.67 3.57
N LYS A 64 -27.25 0.53 3.53
CA LYS A 64 -25.79 0.50 3.36
C LYS A 64 -25.31 1.15 2.07
N GLU A 65 -26.03 0.91 0.97
CA GLU A 65 -25.67 1.39 -0.37
C GLU A 65 -26.30 2.75 -0.72
N LEU A 66 -26.98 3.39 0.23
CA LEU A 66 -27.67 4.67 0.04
C LEU A 66 -28.69 4.65 -1.12
N SER A 67 -29.31 3.50 -1.36
CA SER A 67 -30.25 3.25 -2.46
C SER A 67 -31.56 4.04 -2.32
N ALA A 68 -31.97 4.33 -1.08
CA ALA A 68 -33.20 5.05 -0.77
C ALA A 68 -32.94 6.36 -0.01
N SER A 69 -31.82 6.45 0.71
CA SER A 69 -31.46 7.55 1.58
C SER A 69 -31.20 8.84 0.81
N ARG A 70 -31.87 9.92 1.18
CA ARG A 70 -31.59 11.26 0.65
C ARG A 70 -30.32 11.82 1.28
N GLY A 71 -29.72 12.84 0.67
CA GLY A 71 -28.49 13.45 1.18
C GLY A 71 -28.27 14.89 0.72
N LEU A 72 -27.00 15.30 0.69
CA LEU A 72 -26.57 16.66 0.41
C LEU A 72 -27.10 17.20 -0.94
N VAL A 73 -26.98 16.43 -2.02
CA VAL A 73 -27.49 16.84 -3.35
C VAL A 73 -29.01 17.02 -3.33
N ASP A 74 -29.72 16.21 -2.55
CA ASP A 74 -31.17 16.34 -2.40
C ASP A 74 -31.54 17.59 -1.59
N LEU A 75 -30.81 17.89 -0.52
CA LEU A 75 -30.98 19.09 0.28
C LEU A 75 -30.78 20.38 -0.54
N LEU A 76 -29.73 20.41 -1.36
CA LEU A 76 -29.42 21.58 -2.18
C LEU A 76 -30.41 21.74 -3.35
N ALA A 77 -30.85 20.62 -3.94
CA ALA A 77 -31.88 20.63 -4.99
C ALA A 77 -33.24 21.11 -4.44
N ASP A 78 -33.67 20.63 -3.28
CA ASP A 78 -34.94 21.04 -2.67
C ASP A 78 -34.96 22.54 -2.36
N TYR A 79 -33.83 23.11 -1.94
CA TYR A 79 -33.70 24.56 -1.79
C TYR A 79 -33.80 25.28 -3.14
N ALA A 80 -33.04 24.84 -4.15
CA ALA A 80 -33.01 25.47 -5.45
C ALA A 80 -34.40 25.47 -6.12
N ASP A 81 -35.14 24.36 -6.00
CA ASP A 81 -36.49 24.23 -6.53
C ASP A 81 -37.48 25.22 -5.88
N GLN A 82 -37.34 25.48 -4.58
CA GLN A 82 -38.14 26.49 -3.88
C GLN A 82 -37.72 27.92 -4.22
N ALA A 83 -36.41 28.17 -4.34
CA ALA A 83 -35.86 29.49 -4.66
C ALA A 83 -36.24 30.00 -6.07
N ILE A 84 -36.58 29.10 -6.99
CA ILE A 84 -37.05 29.44 -8.34
C ILE A 84 -38.53 29.86 -8.35
N GLN A 85 -39.30 29.51 -7.31
CA GLN A 85 -40.73 29.85 -7.25
C GLN A 85 -40.93 31.35 -6.99
N PRO A 86 -42.01 31.95 -7.51
CA PRO A 86 -42.33 33.35 -7.22
C PRO A 86 -42.57 33.53 -5.70
N PRO A 87 -42.06 34.61 -5.09
CA PRO A 87 -42.25 34.89 -3.67
C PRO A 87 -43.73 34.89 -3.32
N ARG A 88 -44.12 34.19 -2.25
CA ARG A 88 -45.51 34.21 -1.77
C ARG A 88 -45.80 35.55 -1.10
N GLU A 89 -47.04 36.02 -1.20
CA GLU A 89 -47.46 37.26 -0.52
C GLU A 89 -47.20 37.17 0.99
N GLY A 90 -46.31 38.04 1.50
CA GLY A 90 -45.93 38.09 2.91
C GLY A 90 -44.67 37.29 3.29
N GLU A 91 -43.99 36.62 2.33
CA GLU A 91 -42.66 36.05 2.58
C GLU A 91 -41.62 37.17 2.77
N GLY A 92 -40.93 37.15 3.92
CA GLY A 92 -39.79 38.03 4.19
C GLY A 92 -38.47 37.43 3.70
N ASP A 93 -37.38 38.16 3.89
CA ASP A 93 -36.03 37.78 3.43
C ASP A 93 -35.52 36.44 4.02
N ASP A 94 -36.12 35.96 5.11
CA ASP A 94 -35.77 34.74 5.85
C ASP A 94 -36.59 33.49 5.45
N TRP A 95 -37.30 33.53 4.31
CA TRP A 95 -38.19 32.46 3.85
C TRP A 95 -37.54 31.07 3.79
N TYR A 96 -36.22 31.02 3.61
CA TYR A 96 -35.45 29.78 3.47
C TYR A 96 -35.05 29.14 4.81
N LEU A 97 -35.21 29.83 5.95
CA LEU A 97 -34.82 29.29 7.25
C LEU A 97 -35.46 27.92 7.58
N PRO A 98 -36.75 27.66 7.28
CA PRO A 98 -37.35 26.33 7.49
C PRO A 98 -36.69 25.23 6.65
N LEU A 99 -36.09 25.56 5.49
CA LEU A 99 -35.40 24.60 4.64
C LEU A 99 -34.02 24.20 5.19
N THR A 100 -33.55 24.87 6.25
CA THR A 100 -32.30 24.50 6.92
C THR A 100 -32.42 23.27 7.84
N ASP A 101 -33.61 22.68 7.97
CA ASP A 101 -33.80 21.43 8.70
C ASP A 101 -33.18 20.24 7.95
N LEU A 102 -32.05 19.77 8.47
CA LEU A 102 -31.30 18.66 7.91
C LEU A 102 -31.90 17.29 8.27
N ALA A 103 -32.78 17.20 9.28
CA ALA A 103 -33.26 15.93 9.81
C ALA A 103 -33.74 14.91 8.74
N PRO A 104 -34.44 15.31 7.65
CA PRO A 104 -34.87 14.38 6.60
C PRO A 104 -33.74 13.74 5.78
N TYR A 105 -32.52 14.28 5.88
CA TYR A 105 -31.35 13.88 5.08
C TYR A 105 -30.27 13.19 5.92
N LEU A 106 -30.47 13.09 7.25
CA LEU A 106 -29.49 12.53 8.17
C LEU A 106 -29.72 11.04 8.40
N LEU A 107 -28.63 10.29 8.41
CA LEU A 107 -28.55 8.91 8.83
C LEU A 107 -27.85 8.84 10.19
N GLY A 108 -28.57 8.40 11.22
CA GLY A 108 -27.97 8.16 12.52
C GLY A 108 -27.09 6.90 12.50
N ILE A 109 -25.87 6.99 13.02
CA ILE A 109 -25.02 5.81 13.21
C ILE A 109 -25.49 5.07 14.46
N ASN A 110 -26.20 3.96 14.26
CA ASN A 110 -26.83 3.18 15.32
C ASN A 110 -25.80 2.37 16.12
N PHE A 111 -25.04 3.03 16.98
CA PHE A 111 -24.06 2.41 17.87
C PHE A 111 -24.35 2.74 19.33
N ALA A 112 -24.78 1.74 20.10
CA ALA A 112 -25.16 1.91 21.50
C ALA A 112 -23.98 2.04 22.48
N GLY A 113 -22.74 1.79 22.03
CA GLY A 113 -21.58 1.82 22.90
C GLY A 113 -21.08 3.22 23.27
N PHE A 114 -21.47 4.27 22.54
CA PHE A 114 -20.98 5.62 22.85
C PHE A 114 -21.41 6.06 24.27
N PRO A 115 -20.53 6.74 25.03
CA PRO A 115 -20.90 7.30 26.32
C PRO A 115 -21.96 8.38 26.17
N GLU A 116 -22.72 8.64 27.24
CA GLU A 116 -23.80 9.64 27.23
C GLU A 116 -23.33 11.00 26.67
N GLY A 117 -24.04 11.50 25.65
CA GLY A 117 -23.70 12.71 24.90
C GLY A 117 -22.94 12.47 23.58
N GLY A 118 -22.28 11.31 23.43
CA GLY A 118 -21.58 10.91 22.21
C GLY A 118 -22.54 10.36 21.15
N ARG A 119 -22.48 10.90 19.94
CA ARG A 119 -23.20 10.34 18.78
C ARG A 119 -22.58 10.79 17.46
N ILE A 120 -22.86 10.02 16.41
CA ILE A 120 -22.49 10.36 15.04
C ILE A 120 -23.76 10.35 14.19
N ASP A 121 -23.99 11.44 13.48
CA ASP A 121 -24.95 11.49 12.36
C ASP A 121 -24.18 11.65 11.05
N LEU A 122 -24.73 11.14 9.96
CA LEU A 122 -24.15 11.20 8.62
C LEU A 122 -25.14 11.90 7.68
N LEU A 123 -24.68 12.98 7.05
CA LEU A 123 -25.29 13.53 5.84
C LEU A 123 -24.56 12.92 4.64
N PRO A 124 -25.12 11.89 3.97
CA PRO A 124 -24.51 11.29 2.80
C PRO A 124 -24.57 12.25 1.60
N ALA A 125 -23.83 11.94 0.53
CA ALA A 125 -23.84 12.75 -0.69
C ALA A 125 -25.24 12.83 -1.33
N GLY A 126 -26.00 11.74 -1.29
CA GLY A 126 -27.34 11.67 -1.86
C GLY A 126 -27.72 10.24 -2.23
N ARG A 127 -28.96 10.06 -2.67
CA ARG A 127 -29.49 8.76 -3.10
C ARG A 127 -28.69 8.19 -4.26
N GLN A 128 -28.00 7.07 -4.04
CA GLN A 128 -27.22 6.38 -5.05
C GLN A 128 -28.13 5.51 -5.90
N GLY A 129 -28.14 5.75 -7.21
CA GLY A 129 -28.96 5.02 -8.18
C GLY A 129 -28.76 5.52 -9.61
N PRO A 130 -29.45 4.94 -10.61
CA PRO A 130 -29.23 5.26 -12.02
C PRO A 130 -29.36 6.76 -12.37
N GLY A 131 -30.16 7.51 -11.60
CA GLY A 131 -30.36 8.95 -11.79
C GLY A 131 -29.37 9.86 -11.05
N TYR A 132 -28.52 9.35 -10.17
CA TYR A 132 -27.65 10.18 -9.31
C TYR A 132 -26.64 10.98 -10.12
N ALA A 133 -25.93 10.32 -11.04
CA ALA A 133 -24.96 10.99 -11.92
C ALA A 133 -25.63 12.08 -12.79
N ALA A 134 -26.81 11.79 -13.34
CA ALA A 134 -27.58 12.77 -14.11
C ALA A 134 -28.01 13.97 -13.25
N LYS A 135 -28.45 13.74 -12.01
CA LYS A 135 -28.81 14.80 -11.07
C LYS A 135 -27.61 15.69 -10.70
N LEU A 136 -26.46 15.08 -10.43
CA LEU A 136 -25.24 15.80 -10.10
C LEU A 136 -24.75 16.66 -11.28
N HIS A 137 -24.76 16.11 -12.50
CA HIS A 137 -24.37 16.85 -13.69
C HIS A 137 -25.35 17.97 -14.06
N ALA A 138 -26.63 17.81 -13.74
CA ALA A 138 -27.65 18.82 -14.01
C ALA A 138 -27.65 19.98 -13.01
N PHE A 139 -27.04 19.83 -11.85
CA PHE A 139 -27.03 20.86 -10.81
C PHE A 139 -26.07 22.01 -11.14
N ASP A 140 -26.61 23.19 -11.43
CA ASP A 140 -25.85 24.40 -11.72
C ASP A 140 -25.42 25.12 -10.44
N TRP A 141 -24.17 24.88 -10.04
CA TRP A 141 -23.56 25.46 -8.84
C TRP A 141 -23.43 26.98 -8.89
N ASP A 142 -23.13 27.55 -10.06
CA ASP A 142 -22.95 28.99 -10.22
C ASP A 142 -24.29 29.70 -10.05
N THR A 143 -25.36 29.17 -10.68
CA THR A 143 -26.71 29.70 -10.51
C THR A 143 -27.21 29.54 -9.07
N PHE A 144 -26.99 28.37 -8.45
CA PHE A 144 -27.35 28.16 -7.05
C PHE A 144 -26.70 29.19 -6.14
N TYR A 145 -25.39 29.41 -6.29
CA TYR A 145 -24.62 30.26 -5.38
C TYR A 145 -24.88 31.75 -5.61
N GLU A 146 -24.77 32.20 -6.87
CA GLU A 146 -24.80 33.63 -7.23
C GLU A 146 -26.21 34.18 -7.44
N ARG A 147 -27.17 33.37 -7.90
CA ARG A 147 -28.50 33.84 -8.32
C ARG A 147 -29.62 33.43 -7.39
N LEU A 148 -29.58 32.22 -6.85
CA LEU A 148 -30.64 31.69 -5.99
C LEU A 148 -30.45 32.00 -4.51
N GLY A 149 -29.37 32.70 -4.13
CA GLY A 149 -29.09 33.02 -2.73
C GLY A 149 -28.44 31.87 -1.94
N GLY A 150 -27.90 30.86 -2.63
CA GLY A 150 -27.30 29.67 -2.02
C GLY A 150 -26.19 29.98 -1.01
N GLY A 151 -25.43 31.07 -1.20
CA GLY A 151 -24.43 31.51 -0.24
C GLY A 151 -25.03 31.86 1.14
N ALA A 152 -26.14 32.60 1.18
CA ALA A 152 -26.83 32.96 2.42
C ALA A 152 -27.51 31.75 3.08
N TYR A 153 -28.06 30.85 2.26
CA TYR A 153 -28.61 29.58 2.73
C TYR A 153 -27.53 28.69 3.39
N LEU A 154 -26.35 28.57 2.77
CA LEU A 154 -25.24 27.82 3.33
C LEU A 154 -24.71 28.44 4.63
N GLU A 155 -24.69 29.77 4.78
CA GLU A 155 -24.37 30.40 6.06
C GLU A 155 -25.43 30.11 7.15
N ALA A 156 -26.71 30.03 6.79
CA ALA A 156 -27.76 29.64 7.74
C ALA A 156 -27.66 28.17 8.15
N ILE A 157 -27.39 27.27 7.20
CA ILE A 157 -27.04 25.86 7.47
C ILE A 157 -25.84 25.81 8.43
N LYS A 158 -24.77 26.52 8.13
CA LYS A 158 -23.56 26.59 8.94
C LYS A 158 -23.84 27.06 10.37
N ALA A 159 -24.68 28.09 10.55
CA ALA A 159 -25.09 28.57 11.87
C ALA A 159 -25.88 27.50 12.63
N ARG A 160 -26.81 26.81 11.96
CA ARG A 160 -27.60 25.72 12.56
C ARG A 160 -26.72 24.54 12.99
N LEU A 161 -25.78 24.16 12.13
CA LEU A 161 -24.83 23.09 12.39
C LEU A 161 -23.99 23.34 13.64
N ARG A 162 -23.52 24.58 13.86
CA ARG A 162 -22.77 24.95 15.08
C ARG A 162 -23.58 24.90 16.36
N GLN A 163 -24.90 25.00 16.25
CA GLN A 163 -25.80 24.90 17.38
C GLN A 163 -26.09 23.43 17.74
N ASP A 164 -26.30 22.61 16.72
CA ASP A 164 -26.78 21.24 16.88
C ASP A 164 -25.65 20.23 17.17
N TYR A 165 -24.42 20.53 16.70
CA TYR A 165 -23.25 19.64 16.82
C TYR A 165 -22.07 20.33 17.47
N ASP A 166 -21.24 19.55 18.18
CA ASP A 166 -19.99 20.05 18.75
C ASP A 166 -18.91 20.12 17.65
N TYR A 167 -18.91 19.13 16.75
CA TYR A 167 -18.03 19.07 15.59
C TYR A 167 -18.80 18.64 14.34
N VAL A 168 -18.53 19.31 13.23
CA VAL A 168 -18.95 18.89 11.89
C VAL A 168 -17.71 18.57 11.08
N LEU A 169 -17.63 17.37 10.51
CA LEU A 169 -16.52 16.93 9.68
C LEU A 169 -16.98 16.81 8.23
N ILE A 170 -16.38 17.59 7.35
CA ILE A 170 -16.68 17.62 5.93
C ILE A 170 -15.62 16.84 5.17
N ASP A 171 -16.02 15.77 4.48
CA ASP A 171 -15.20 15.07 3.50
C ASP A 171 -15.38 15.76 2.14
N SER A 172 -14.53 16.74 1.84
CA SER A 172 -14.67 17.56 0.62
C SER A 172 -14.40 16.76 -0.66
N ARG A 173 -14.59 17.35 -1.84
CA ARG A 173 -14.18 16.73 -3.11
C ARG A 173 -12.68 16.90 -3.38
N THR A 174 -12.09 15.99 -4.16
CA THR A 174 -10.67 16.11 -4.57
C THR A 174 -10.47 17.13 -5.70
N GLY A 175 -9.26 17.68 -5.82
CA GLY A 175 -8.87 18.53 -6.96
C GLY A 175 -9.16 20.03 -6.75
N VAL A 176 -9.25 20.78 -7.86
CA VAL A 176 -9.51 22.24 -7.90
C VAL A 176 -11.01 22.53 -8.05
N SER A 177 -11.85 21.50 -7.96
CA SER A 177 -13.29 21.49 -8.28
C SER A 177 -14.18 22.17 -7.23
N ASP A 178 -13.62 22.70 -6.15
CA ASP A 178 -14.34 23.56 -5.20
C ASP A 178 -14.44 24.99 -5.77
N THR A 179 -15.08 25.13 -6.94
CA THR A 179 -15.13 26.37 -7.74
C THR A 179 -15.72 27.55 -6.98
N ALA A 180 -16.65 27.29 -6.06
CA ALA A 180 -17.25 28.30 -5.19
C ALA A 180 -16.51 28.47 -3.84
N GLY A 181 -15.46 27.68 -3.57
CA GLY A 181 -14.74 27.70 -2.30
C GLY A 181 -15.60 27.29 -1.11
N ILE A 182 -16.67 26.53 -1.31
CA ILE A 182 -17.63 26.21 -0.24
C ILE A 182 -16.95 25.36 0.82
N CYS A 183 -16.29 24.28 0.42
CA CYS A 183 -15.66 23.34 1.33
C CYS A 183 -14.34 23.87 1.91
N THR A 184 -13.59 24.67 1.16
CA THR A 184 -12.24 25.12 1.53
C THR A 184 -12.21 26.51 2.16
N VAL A 185 -13.19 27.37 1.85
CA VAL A 185 -13.27 28.76 2.30
C VAL A 185 -14.52 28.99 3.15
N GLN A 186 -15.72 28.79 2.62
CA GLN A 186 -16.96 29.24 3.25
C GLN A 186 -17.30 28.46 4.52
N MET A 187 -17.43 27.13 4.44
CA MET A 187 -17.90 26.27 5.53
C MET A 187 -16.92 26.11 6.71
N PRO A 188 -15.61 25.84 6.52
CA PRO A 188 -14.73 25.45 7.61
C PRO A 188 -14.37 26.59 8.57
N ASP A 189 -14.24 26.24 9.85
CA ASP A 189 -13.40 26.94 10.83
C ASP A 189 -11.97 26.39 10.80
N VAL A 190 -11.84 25.11 10.46
CA VAL A 190 -10.56 24.41 10.39
C VAL A 190 -10.47 23.68 9.04
N LEU A 191 -9.39 23.92 8.32
CA LEU A 191 -9.07 23.23 7.07
C LEU A 191 -7.92 22.24 7.29
N VAL A 192 -8.25 20.96 7.33
CA VAL A 192 -7.27 19.87 7.39
C VAL A 192 -6.86 19.50 5.97
N THR A 193 -5.61 19.79 5.61
CA THR A 193 -5.10 19.65 4.25
C THR A 193 -4.25 18.38 4.14
N LEU A 194 -4.84 17.30 3.60
CA LEU A 194 -4.19 16.02 3.44
C LEU A 194 -3.39 15.95 2.14
N PHE A 195 -2.17 15.42 2.23
CA PHE A 195 -1.32 15.20 1.07
C PHE A 195 -0.43 13.97 1.23
N THR A 196 0.04 13.43 0.11
CA THR A 196 1.11 12.41 0.06
C THR A 196 2.43 13.07 -0.31
N TYR A 197 3.56 12.41 -0.05
CA TYR A 197 4.89 12.99 -0.26
C TYR A 197 5.35 13.17 -1.72
N ASN A 198 4.45 13.00 -2.70
CA ASN A 198 4.77 13.33 -4.09
C ASN A 198 4.62 14.84 -4.37
N ASN A 199 5.39 15.33 -5.34
CA ASN A 199 5.43 16.76 -5.69
C ASN A 199 4.07 17.38 -5.99
N GLN A 200 3.25 16.66 -6.76
CA GLN A 200 1.96 17.17 -7.22
C GLN A 200 0.98 17.30 -6.05
N SER A 201 0.94 16.31 -5.15
CA SER A 201 0.09 16.33 -3.97
C SER A 201 0.51 17.44 -3.00
N ILE A 202 1.81 17.60 -2.72
CA ILE A 202 2.32 18.67 -1.84
C ILE A 202 1.96 20.04 -2.42
N ARG A 203 2.33 20.30 -3.69
CA ARG A 203 2.14 21.62 -4.30
C ARG A 203 0.67 21.96 -4.53
N GLY A 204 -0.14 21.00 -4.96
CA GLY A 204 -1.56 21.21 -5.19
C GLY A 204 -2.30 21.47 -3.88
N ALA A 205 -2.01 20.71 -2.84
CA ALA A 205 -2.58 20.92 -1.51
C ALA A 205 -2.18 22.28 -0.91
N LEU A 206 -0.90 22.65 -1.06
CA LEU A 206 -0.40 23.96 -0.63
C LEU A 206 -1.10 25.12 -1.36
N ALA A 207 -1.22 25.03 -2.69
CA ALA A 207 -1.82 26.09 -3.50
C ALA A 207 -3.27 26.37 -3.08
N VAL A 208 -4.07 25.32 -2.85
CA VAL A 208 -5.46 25.48 -2.38
C VAL A 208 -5.51 26.02 -0.95
N ALA A 209 -4.69 25.51 -0.04
CA ALA A 209 -4.64 26.01 1.33
C ALA A 209 -4.25 27.50 1.40
N GLN A 210 -3.24 27.91 0.62
CA GLN A 210 -2.83 29.32 0.50
C GLN A 210 -3.95 30.18 -0.09
N SER A 211 -4.60 29.71 -1.16
CA SER A 211 -5.73 30.40 -1.77
C SER A 211 -6.88 30.58 -0.79
N ALA A 212 -7.18 29.55 0.01
CA ALA A 212 -8.24 29.59 1.01
C ALA A 212 -7.94 30.61 2.12
N VAL A 213 -6.71 30.61 2.65
CA VAL A 213 -6.26 31.58 3.66
C VAL A 213 -6.30 33.01 3.12
N GLU A 214 -5.79 33.24 1.90
CA GLU A 214 -5.79 34.57 1.28
C GLU A 214 -7.22 35.07 1.04
N THR A 215 -8.11 34.20 0.54
CA THR A 215 -9.52 34.54 0.31
C THR A 215 -10.23 34.86 1.62
N ARG A 216 -10.07 34.03 2.65
CA ARG A 216 -10.62 34.26 4.00
C ARG A 216 -10.13 35.59 4.59
N ARG A 217 -8.85 35.91 4.45
CA ARG A 217 -8.27 37.18 4.92
C ARG A 217 -8.84 38.39 4.19
N ARG A 218 -9.06 38.30 2.87
CA ARG A 218 -9.70 39.37 2.09
C ARG A 218 -11.15 39.59 2.50
N THR A 219 -11.90 38.51 2.72
CA THR A 219 -13.33 38.58 3.04
C THR A 219 -13.60 39.01 4.49
N TYR A 220 -12.83 38.52 5.46
CA TYR A 220 -13.12 38.71 6.89
C TYR A 220 -12.04 39.50 7.68
N GLY A 221 -10.96 39.94 7.03
CA GLY A 221 -9.94 40.79 7.65
C GLY A 221 -9.24 40.13 8.86
N GLN A 222 -9.07 40.88 9.95
CA GLN A 222 -8.45 40.38 11.19
C GLN A 222 -9.24 39.23 11.84
N PHE A 223 -10.57 39.25 11.76
CA PHE A 223 -11.44 38.21 12.31
C PHE A 223 -11.16 36.83 11.68
N SER A 224 -10.63 36.81 10.45
CA SER A 224 -10.18 35.58 9.79
C SER A 224 -9.01 34.91 10.49
N ARG A 225 -8.03 35.67 11.01
CA ARG A 225 -6.81 35.11 11.60
C ARG A 225 -7.07 34.38 12.92
N GLU A 226 -8.13 34.78 13.61
CA GLU A 226 -8.51 34.22 14.91
C GLU A 226 -9.43 33.01 14.77
N THR A 227 -10.12 32.85 13.62
CA THR A 227 -11.18 31.86 13.46
C THR A 227 -10.88 30.77 12.43
N PHE A 228 -9.99 31.02 11.46
CA PHE A 228 -9.67 30.07 10.40
C PHE A 228 -8.26 29.49 10.55
N ARG A 229 -8.17 28.16 10.72
CA ARG A 229 -6.89 27.45 10.96
C ARG A 229 -6.65 26.38 9.92
N VAL A 230 -5.41 26.24 9.47
CA VAL A 230 -5.02 25.22 8.49
C VAL A 230 -4.09 24.21 9.12
N PHE A 231 -4.44 22.92 9.07
CA PHE A 231 -3.60 21.81 9.55
C PHE A 231 -3.14 20.95 8.37
N PRO A 232 -1.90 21.09 7.91
CA PRO A 232 -1.31 20.23 6.88
C PRO A 232 -0.98 18.84 7.43
N VAL A 233 -1.58 17.80 6.85
CA VAL A 233 -1.45 16.42 7.32
C VAL A 233 -0.83 15.54 6.22
N PRO A 234 0.44 15.12 6.37
CA PRO A 234 1.01 14.10 5.52
C PRO A 234 0.31 12.77 5.76
N SER A 235 0.03 12.04 4.69
CA SER A 235 -0.72 10.79 4.72
C SER A 235 -0.05 9.73 3.85
N ARG A 236 -0.31 8.46 4.20
CA ARG A 236 0.30 7.29 3.57
C ARG A 236 1.83 7.42 3.51
N ALA A 237 2.43 7.88 4.60
CA ALA A 237 3.88 7.98 4.72
C ALA A 237 4.46 6.57 4.78
N ASP A 238 5.18 6.19 3.73
CA ASP A 238 5.85 4.90 3.64
C ASP A 238 7.23 5.00 4.33
N PRO A 239 7.47 4.26 5.43
CA PRO A 239 8.73 4.33 6.16
C PRO A 239 9.88 3.57 5.48
N PHE A 240 9.62 2.78 4.43
CA PHE A 240 10.62 1.89 3.82
C PHE A 240 11.70 2.64 3.04
N GLU A 241 11.37 3.79 2.44
CA GLU A 241 12.35 4.60 1.72
C GLU A 241 12.71 5.90 2.46
N VAL A 242 13.49 5.70 3.54
CA VAL A 242 13.85 6.70 4.56
C VAL A 242 14.42 7.98 3.95
N ARG A 243 15.32 7.90 2.97
CA ARG A 243 15.98 9.08 2.40
C ARG A 243 15.01 9.96 1.63
N LYS A 244 14.18 9.38 0.75
CA LYS A 244 13.18 10.18 0.02
C LYS A 244 12.13 10.70 0.99
N LEU A 245 11.72 9.91 1.97
CA LEU A 245 10.79 10.34 3.00
C LEU A 245 11.31 11.58 3.73
N GLN A 246 12.54 11.56 4.26
CA GLN A 246 13.15 12.70 4.96
C GLN A 246 13.26 13.95 4.07
N LEU A 247 13.70 13.79 2.81
CA LEU A 247 13.77 14.91 1.85
C LEU A 247 12.39 15.50 1.58
N ARG A 248 11.36 14.65 1.49
CA ARG A 248 9.98 15.10 1.24
C ARG A 248 9.31 15.67 2.49
N GLN A 249 9.62 15.16 3.66
CA GLN A 249 9.24 15.74 4.95
C GLN A 249 9.82 17.15 5.08
N ALA A 250 11.13 17.32 4.88
CA ALA A 250 11.76 18.64 4.93
C ALA A 250 11.20 19.61 3.87
N TYR A 251 10.95 19.11 2.65
CA TYR A 251 10.34 19.91 1.58
C TYR A 251 8.91 20.35 1.92
N ALA A 252 8.09 19.44 2.45
CA ALA A 252 6.72 19.76 2.86
C ALA A 252 6.70 20.75 4.03
N ARG A 253 7.49 20.51 5.09
CA ARG A 253 7.61 21.40 6.25
C ARG A 253 7.92 22.83 5.84
N ARG A 254 9.01 23.03 5.07
CA ARG A 254 9.40 24.36 4.57
C ARG A 254 8.27 25.09 3.83
N LEU A 255 7.42 24.37 3.11
CA LEU A 255 6.33 24.97 2.33
C LEU A 255 5.07 25.25 3.16
N PHE A 256 4.77 24.38 4.12
CA PHE A 256 3.53 24.40 4.89
C PHE A 256 3.66 25.11 6.25
N ASP A 257 4.87 25.24 6.80
CA ASP A 257 5.14 25.95 8.07
C ASP A 257 4.52 27.36 8.13
N PRO A 258 4.54 28.19 7.05
CA PRO A 258 3.89 29.49 7.08
C PRO A 258 2.37 29.45 7.30
N LEU A 259 1.71 28.30 7.08
CA LEU A 259 0.28 28.13 7.31
C LEU A 259 -0.04 27.70 8.76
N LEU A 260 0.98 27.35 9.55
CA LEU A 260 0.87 27.00 10.98
C LEU A 260 1.00 28.22 11.90
N GLU A 261 0.67 29.43 11.43
CA GLU A 261 0.81 30.68 12.20
C GLU A 261 -0.03 30.74 13.49
N HIS A 262 -1.06 29.90 13.59
CA HIS A 262 -1.91 29.76 14.78
C HIS A 262 -1.28 28.87 15.86
N LEU A 263 -0.17 28.19 15.56
CA LEU A 263 0.64 27.45 16.52
C LEU A 263 1.95 28.20 16.81
N PRO A 264 2.41 28.24 18.07
CA PRO A 264 3.74 28.75 18.39
C PRO A 264 4.83 28.00 17.62
N GLU A 265 5.83 28.71 17.08
CA GLU A 265 6.92 28.13 16.27
C GLU A 265 7.64 26.96 16.98
N ARG A 266 7.81 27.07 18.30
CA ARG A 266 8.41 26.01 19.14
C ARG A 266 7.63 24.68 19.10
N GLU A 267 6.35 24.70 18.74
CA GLU A 267 5.45 23.54 18.70
C GLU A 267 5.37 22.92 17.30
N HIS A 268 5.90 23.58 16.26
CA HIS A 268 5.85 23.09 14.87
C HIS A 268 6.55 21.74 14.72
N ASN A 269 7.71 21.56 15.37
CA ASN A 269 8.43 20.28 15.33
C ASN A 269 7.61 19.13 15.94
N ALA A 270 6.94 19.39 17.07
CA ALA A 270 6.08 18.41 17.72
C ALA A 270 4.84 18.10 16.88
N TYR A 271 4.25 19.12 16.25
CA TYR A 271 3.14 18.97 15.32
C TYR A 271 3.49 18.02 14.17
N TRP A 272 4.57 18.31 13.44
CA TRP A 272 4.97 17.51 12.27
C TRP A 272 5.38 16.09 12.62
N ALA A 273 5.95 15.86 13.80
CA ALA A 273 6.26 14.51 14.28
C ALA A 273 4.98 13.72 14.64
N GLY A 274 3.89 14.42 14.97
CA GLY A 274 2.66 13.82 15.44
C GLY A 274 1.62 13.54 14.34
N VAL A 275 1.37 14.49 13.44
CA VAL A 275 0.20 14.39 12.55
C VAL A 275 0.41 13.51 11.32
N GLU A 276 1.64 13.09 11.03
CA GLU A 276 1.93 12.21 9.88
C GLU A 276 1.20 10.87 10.02
N VAL A 277 0.35 10.53 9.05
CA VAL A 277 -0.39 9.27 9.02
C VAL A 277 0.43 8.22 8.27
N PRO A 278 0.94 7.17 8.95
CA PRO A 278 1.76 6.14 8.32
C PRO A 278 0.96 5.31 7.32
N TYR A 279 1.64 4.82 6.29
CA TYR A 279 1.07 3.84 5.39
C TYR A 279 0.88 2.50 6.10
N ASN A 280 -0.32 1.93 5.99
CA ASN A 280 -0.63 0.60 6.50
C ASN A 280 -1.34 -0.21 5.41
N ALA A 281 -0.73 -1.33 5.01
CA ALA A 281 -1.26 -2.17 3.95
C ALA A 281 -2.59 -2.85 4.31
N PHE A 282 -2.88 -3.06 5.60
CA PHE A 282 -4.13 -3.67 6.06
C PHE A 282 -5.34 -2.83 5.62
N LEU A 283 -5.24 -1.50 5.72
CA LEU A 283 -6.31 -0.56 5.37
C LEU A 283 -6.56 -0.43 3.86
N ASN A 284 -5.86 -1.17 3.01
CA ASN A 284 -6.11 -1.15 1.56
C ASN A 284 -7.26 -2.08 1.13
N TYR A 285 -7.65 -3.03 1.98
CA TYR A 285 -8.56 -4.12 1.59
C TYR A 285 -9.99 -3.92 2.08
N GLU A 286 -10.22 -2.97 2.99
CA GLU A 286 -11.51 -2.80 3.66
C GLU A 286 -11.64 -1.41 4.28
N GLU A 287 -12.81 -0.77 4.13
CA GLU A 287 -13.18 0.49 4.81
C GLU A 287 -13.55 0.26 6.29
N VAL A 288 -12.59 -0.24 7.07
CA VAL A 288 -12.77 -0.48 8.50
C VAL A 288 -12.27 0.69 9.36
N LEU A 289 -12.95 0.94 10.48
CA LEU A 289 -12.57 1.97 11.44
C LEU A 289 -11.30 1.56 12.21
N SER A 290 -10.23 2.34 12.06
CA SER A 290 -8.96 2.20 12.79
C SER A 290 -9.11 2.07 14.32
N PRO A 291 -10.01 2.80 15.01
CA PRO A 291 -10.28 2.62 16.43
C PRO A 291 -10.72 1.19 16.82
N LEU A 292 -11.30 0.42 15.89
CA LEU A 292 -11.72 -0.95 16.14
C LEU A 292 -10.58 -1.97 15.98
N ILE A 293 -9.47 -1.62 15.35
CA ILE A 293 -8.40 -2.56 14.97
C ILE A 293 -7.05 -2.25 15.63
N PHE A 294 -6.71 -0.97 15.77
CA PHE A 294 -5.36 -0.56 16.18
C PHE A 294 -5.29 -0.14 17.64
N ASN A 295 -4.12 -0.38 18.24
CA ASN A 295 -3.80 0.13 19.55
C ASN A 295 -3.56 1.66 19.46
N PRO A 296 -4.27 2.50 20.23
CA PRO A 296 -4.08 3.95 20.23
C PRO A 296 -2.68 4.39 20.69
N ASP A 297 -1.98 3.57 21.49
CA ASP A 297 -0.69 3.91 22.08
C ASP A 297 0.51 3.59 21.17
N ASP A 298 0.31 2.87 20.06
CA ASP A 298 1.39 2.57 19.12
C ASP A 298 1.59 3.74 18.13
N PRO A 299 2.67 4.53 18.24
CA PRO A 299 2.88 5.70 17.40
C PRO A 299 3.08 5.35 15.92
N LYS A 300 3.34 4.08 15.58
CA LYS A 300 3.54 3.60 14.20
C LYS A 300 2.22 3.26 13.51
N LEU A 301 1.10 3.27 14.22
CA LEU A 301 -0.22 2.94 13.66
C LEU A 301 -1.02 4.21 13.31
N PRO A 302 -1.88 4.15 12.28
CA PRO A 302 -2.69 5.30 11.86
C PRO A 302 -3.54 5.94 12.97
N LEU A 303 -4.08 5.13 13.90
CA LEU A 303 -4.92 5.61 14.99
C LEU A 303 -4.21 6.63 15.89
N ALA A 304 -2.92 6.42 16.19
CA ALA A 304 -2.17 7.36 17.02
C ALA A 304 -2.04 8.74 16.34
N SER A 305 -1.89 8.79 15.02
CA SER A 305 -1.87 10.04 14.26
C SER A 305 -3.24 10.71 14.22
N VAL A 306 -4.33 9.93 14.14
CA VAL A 306 -5.70 10.45 14.28
C VAL A 306 -5.93 11.06 15.66
N LEU A 307 -5.44 10.44 16.74
CA LEU A 307 -5.55 10.99 18.09
C LEU A 307 -4.75 12.28 18.29
N ARG A 308 -3.53 12.33 17.71
CA ARG A 308 -2.73 13.56 17.72
C ARG A 308 -3.40 14.67 16.92
N LEU A 309 -3.98 14.34 15.75
CA LEU A 309 -4.78 15.30 14.99
C LEU A 309 -6.00 15.76 15.80
N ALA A 310 -6.73 14.85 16.45
CA ALA A 310 -7.87 15.17 17.32
C ALA A 310 -7.47 16.17 18.41
N SER A 311 -6.35 15.95 19.08
CA SER A 311 -5.82 16.89 20.08
C SER A 311 -5.57 18.28 19.48
N GLN A 312 -4.97 18.37 18.28
CA GLN A 312 -4.70 19.65 17.63
C GLN A 312 -5.99 20.38 17.22
N VAL A 313 -6.95 19.70 16.59
CA VAL A 313 -8.17 20.33 16.07
C VAL A 313 -9.20 20.67 17.16
N THR A 314 -9.09 20.01 18.32
CA THR A 314 -9.94 20.22 19.50
C THR A 314 -9.30 21.08 20.58
N ASP A 315 -8.11 21.64 20.36
CA ASP A 315 -7.32 22.39 21.36
C ASP A 315 -7.08 21.58 22.65
N GLY A 316 -6.80 20.29 22.52
CA GLY A 316 -6.48 19.39 23.63
C GLY A 316 -7.70 18.86 24.41
N ASP A 317 -8.93 19.20 24.01
CA ASP A 317 -10.15 18.66 24.62
C ASP A 317 -10.27 17.14 24.42
N VAL A 318 -9.79 16.62 23.28
CA VAL A 318 -9.73 15.18 23.00
C VAL A 318 -8.28 14.74 22.77
N THR A 319 -7.72 14.03 23.75
CA THR A 319 -6.31 13.54 23.73
C THR A 319 -6.16 12.04 23.82
N ARG A 320 -7.24 11.33 24.16
CA ARG A 320 -7.24 9.88 24.38
C ARG A 320 -8.45 9.23 23.75
N TYR A 321 -8.36 7.91 23.58
CA TYR A 321 -9.45 7.09 23.10
C TYR A 321 -9.48 5.80 23.89
N ASP A 322 -10.66 5.48 24.41
CA ASP A 322 -10.98 4.20 25.01
C ASP A 322 -12.00 3.51 24.09
N LEU A 323 -11.74 2.25 23.72
CA LEU A 323 -12.66 1.47 22.90
C LEU A 323 -13.92 1.16 23.72
N PRO A 324 -15.11 1.65 23.33
CA PRO A 324 -16.33 1.45 24.10
C PRO A 324 -17.00 0.11 23.79
N LEU A 325 -16.22 -0.98 23.75
CA LEU A 325 -16.67 -2.35 23.44
C LEU A 325 -15.91 -3.38 24.27
N SER A 326 -16.60 -4.48 24.62
CA SER A 326 -15.93 -5.67 25.11
C SER A 326 -15.14 -6.34 23.97
N PRO A 327 -14.11 -7.16 24.26
CA PRO A 327 -13.37 -7.90 23.25
C PRO A 327 -14.26 -8.76 22.35
N GLU A 328 -15.31 -9.36 22.89
CA GLU A 328 -16.26 -10.22 22.17
C GLU A 328 -17.12 -9.40 21.21
N ALA A 329 -17.73 -8.31 21.69
CA ALA A 329 -18.53 -7.41 20.86
C ALA A 329 -17.69 -6.75 19.76
N ARG A 330 -16.42 -6.46 20.06
CA ARG A 330 -15.44 -5.99 19.07
C ARG A 330 -15.20 -7.03 17.97
N GLN A 331 -15.01 -8.29 18.34
CA GLN A 331 -14.77 -9.36 17.37
C GLN A 331 -15.99 -9.63 16.48
N GLU A 332 -17.19 -9.63 17.06
CA GLU A 332 -18.45 -9.76 16.30
C GLU A 332 -18.63 -8.61 15.30
N LEU A 333 -18.30 -7.39 15.71
CA LEU A 333 -18.36 -6.22 14.83
C LEU A 333 -17.32 -6.29 13.70
N LEU A 334 -16.09 -6.73 13.98
CA LEU A 334 -15.06 -6.90 12.94
C LEU A 334 -15.48 -7.96 11.91
N ALA A 335 -16.12 -9.05 12.34
CA ALA A 335 -16.69 -10.05 11.43
C ALA A 335 -17.84 -9.53 10.56
N ALA A 336 -18.43 -8.37 10.88
CA ALA A 336 -19.40 -7.72 10.02
C ALA A 336 -18.74 -6.95 8.87
N TYR A 337 -17.51 -6.45 9.07
CA TYR A 337 -16.71 -5.83 8.01
C TYR A 337 -16.20 -6.90 7.02
N GLU A 338 -15.69 -8.04 7.53
CA GLU A 338 -15.07 -9.11 6.69
C GLU A 338 -16.02 -9.81 5.70
N ARG A 339 -17.32 -9.54 5.78
CA ARG A 339 -18.33 -10.13 4.89
C ARG A 339 -18.32 -9.40 3.55
N VAL A 340 -17.91 -10.12 2.50
CA VAL A 340 -18.08 -9.66 1.11
C VAL A 340 -19.57 -9.71 0.76
N ASP A 341 -20.23 -8.56 0.77
CA ASP A 341 -21.59 -8.42 0.26
C ASP A 341 -21.53 -8.62 -1.28
N GLU A 342 -22.04 -9.75 -1.80
CA GLU A 342 -22.20 -9.95 -3.25
C GLU A 342 -23.22 -8.93 -3.78
N PRO A 343 -22.97 -8.23 -4.90
CA PRO A 343 -23.92 -7.29 -5.47
C PRO A 343 -25.20 -8.03 -5.84
N GLN A 344 -26.25 -7.79 -5.06
CA GLN A 344 -27.56 -8.36 -5.30
C GLN A 344 -28.06 -7.84 -6.66
N PRO A 345 -28.42 -8.71 -7.62
CA PRO A 345 -28.92 -8.25 -8.90
C PRO A 345 -30.14 -7.37 -8.67
N ALA A 346 -30.17 -6.22 -9.34
CA ALA A 346 -31.17 -5.15 -9.19
C ALA A 346 -32.62 -5.54 -9.61
N ALA A 347 -32.97 -6.83 -9.58
CA ALA A 347 -34.27 -7.35 -9.97
C ALA A 347 -35.27 -7.47 -8.81
N ASP A 348 -34.84 -7.50 -7.55
CA ASP A 348 -35.76 -7.87 -6.46
C ASP A 348 -36.26 -6.71 -5.59
N ALA A 349 -35.75 -5.48 -5.79
CA ALA A 349 -36.24 -4.29 -5.07
C ALA A 349 -37.65 -3.82 -5.50
N ALA A 350 -38.22 -4.40 -6.56
CA ALA A 350 -39.61 -4.18 -6.97
C ALA A 350 -40.58 -5.25 -6.42
N ALA A 351 -40.07 -6.36 -5.87
CA ALA A 351 -40.89 -7.50 -5.45
C ALA A 351 -41.29 -7.45 -3.96
N GLU A 352 -40.53 -6.81 -3.08
CA GLU A 352 -40.85 -6.77 -1.64
C GLU A 352 -41.86 -5.67 -1.23
N ALA A 353 -42.30 -4.82 -2.17
CA ALA A 353 -43.36 -3.83 -1.92
C ALA A 353 -44.77 -4.35 -2.24
N THR A 354 -44.94 -5.60 -2.70
CA THR A 354 -46.23 -6.12 -3.17
C THR A 354 -46.64 -7.49 -2.63
N THR A 355 -46.25 -7.89 -1.41
CA THR A 355 -46.86 -9.06 -0.75
C THR A 355 -46.97 -8.92 0.76
N ALA A 356 -47.80 -7.97 1.20
CA ALA A 356 -48.53 -8.07 2.47
C ALA A 356 -50.03 -8.17 2.14
N GLY A 357 -50.45 -9.31 1.61
CA GLY A 357 -51.85 -9.57 1.30
C GLY A 357 -52.08 -10.88 0.55
N ALA A 358 -52.86 -11.77 1.17
CA ALA A 358 -53.59 -12.89 0.58
C ALA A 358 -52.82 -14.21 0.28
N THR A 359 -52.85 -15.09 1.29
CA THR A 359 -53.43 -16.45 1.26
C THR A 359 -53.29 -17.36 0.02
N ALA A 360 -52.62 -18.50 0.25
CA ALA A 360 -52.96 -19.87 -0.13
C ALA A 360 -53.33 -20.23 -1.59
N SER A 361 -52.50 -21.06 -2.24
CA SER A 361 -52.86 -22.40 -2.72
C SER A 361 -51.67 -23.04 -3.45
N ALA A 362 -51.32 -24.25 -3.04
CA ALA A 362 -50.47 -25.15 -3.80
C ALA A 362 -51.25 -25.75 -4.98
N THR A 363 -50.58 -25.96 -6.12
CA THR A 363 -50.71 -27.17 -6.97
C THR A 363 -49.64 -27.16 -8.07
N ASP A 364 -48.92 -28.28 -8.13
CA ASP A 364 -48.17 -28.90 -9.21
C ASP A 364 -48.20 -28.27 -10.62
N SER A 365 -47.03 -28.12 -11.23
CA SER A 365 -46.55 -29.07 -12.24
C SER A 365 -45.25 -28.57 -12.90
N ALA A 366 -44.18 -29.32 -12.70
CA ALA A 366 -42.95 -29.18 -13.46
C ALA A 366 -43.04 -30.04 -14.73
N THR A 367 -42.73 -29.47 -15.90
CA THR A 367 -42.01 -30.10 -17.01
C THR A 367 -41.64 -29.04 -18.08
N PRO A 368 -40.64 -29.29 -18.95
CA PRO A 368 -39.50 -28.38 -19.11
C PRO A 368 -39.42 -27.76 -20.50
N ALA A 369 -39.08 -26.47 -20.58
CA ALA A 369 -38.68 -25.83 -21.84
C ALA A 369 -37.96 -24.49 -21.61
N ASP A 370 -36.84 -24.50 -20.89
CA ASP A 370 -35.90 -23.37 -20.94
C ASP A 370 -34.89 -23.61 -22.07
N VAL A 371 -35.28 -23.26 -23.29
CA VAL A 371 -34.29 -22.73 -24.23
C VAL A 371 -34.04 -21.29 -23.78
N ALA A 372 -33.05 -21.13 -22.90
CA ALA A 372 -32.56 -19.81 -22.54
C ALA A 372 -32.24 -19.06 -23.83
N LYS A 373 -32.99 -18.00 -24.12
CA LYS A 373 -32.64 -17.05 -25.17
C LYS A 373 -31.26 -16.54 -24.83
N GLU A 374 -30.30 -16.96 -25.63
CA GLU A 374 -28.93 -16.52 -25.50
C GLU A 374 -28.86 -14.99 -25.49
N SER A 375 -28.07 -14.44 -24.57
CA SER A 375 -27.90 -13.00 -24.51
C SER A 375 -27.14 -12.49 -25.74
N PRO A 376 -27.42 -11.27 -26.23
CA PRO A 376 -26.66 -10.68 -27.34
C PRO A 376 -25.14 -10.65 -27.10
N ALA A 377 -24.71 -10.54 -25.83
CA ALA A 377 -23.30 -10.57 -25.45
C ALA A 377 -22.67 -11.97 -25.62
N ASP A 378 -23.40 -13.04 -25.30
CA ASP A 378 -22.91 -14.42 -25.49
C ASP A 378 -22.81 -14.77 -26.98
N ALA A 379 -23.76 -14.29 -27.79
CA ALA A 379 -23.74 -14.46 -29.24
C ALA A 379 -22.53 -13.77 -29.87
N LEU A 380 -22.19 -12.57 -29.36
CA LEU A 380 -21.03 -11.80 -29.79
C LEU A 380 -19.70 -12.47 -29.43
N LEU A 381 -19.57 -13.00 -28.19
CA LEU A 381 -18.36 -13.73 -27.76
C LEU A 381 -18.12 -14.96 -28.63
N ARG A 382 -19.17 -15.72 -28.97
CA ARG A 382 -19.04 -16.87 -29.87
C ARG A 382 -18.73 -16.49 -31.31
N ALA A 383 -19.28 -15.36 -31.80
CA ALA A 383 -18.92 -14.84 -33.12
C ALA A 383 -17.42 -14.49 -33.17
N ALA A 384 -16.89 -13.88 -32.11
CA ALA A 384 -15.48 -13.56 -31.98
C ALA A 384 -14.59 -14.82 -31.94
N ASP A 385 -14.97 -15.85 -31.19
CA ASP A 385 -14.26 -17.13 -31.16
C ASP A 385 -14.33 -17.87 -32.51
N THR A 386 -15.45 -17.75 -33.22
CA THR A 386 -15.63 -18.35 -34.56
C THR A 386 -14.69 -17.70 -35.57
N VAL A 387 -14.51 -16.38 -35.53
CA VAL A 387 -13.55 -15.68 -36.39
C VAL A 387 -12.15 -16.17 -36.10
N LEU A 388 -11.72 -16.20 -34.83
CA LEU A 388 -10.37 -16.67 -34.46
C LEU A 388 -10.12 -18.14 -34.85
N GLY A 389 -11.11 -19.01 -34.68
CA GLY A 389 -11.00 -20.44 -35.00
C GLY A 389 -10.86 -20.75 -36.49
N GLN A 390 -11.16 -19.80 -37.38
CA GLN A 390 -11.01 -19.93 -38.83
C GLN A 390 -9.68 -19.40 -39.37
N LEU A 391 -8.87 -18.75 -38.53
CA LEU A 391 -7.61 -18.15 -38.94
C LEU A 391 -6.48 -19.18 -38.95
N ASN A 392 -5.60 -19.08 -39.95
CA ASN A 392 -4.33 -19.81 -39.91
C ASN A 392 -3.34 -19.15 -38.92
N PRO A 393 -2.22 -19.80 -38.56
CA PRO A 393 -1.29 -19.26 -37.56
C PRO A 393 -0.71 -17.87 -37.89
N ALA A 394 -0.51 -17.54 -39.16
CA ALA A 394 -0.02 -16.22 -39.56
C ALA A 394 -1.12 -15.15 -39.49
N GLU A 395 -2.35 -15.50 -39.87
CA GLU A 395 -3.52 -14.63 -39.69
C GLU A 395 -3.86 -14.41 -38.21
N LEU A 396 -3.65 -15.41 -37.35
CA LEU A 396 -3.89 -15.30 -35.91
C LEU A 396 -2.92 -14.31 -35.24
N ASP A 397 -1.65 -14.32 -35.66
CA ASP A 397 -0.66 -13.34 -35.20
C ASP A 397 -1.06 -11.91 -35.58
N LEU A 398 -1.47 -11.70 -36.84
CA LEU A 398 -2.00 -10.41 -37.31
C LEU A 398 -3.26 -9.98 -36.55
N ALA A 399 -4.17 -10.93 -36.25
CA ALA A 399 -5.38 -10.66 -35.48
C ALA A 399 -5.04 -10.23 -34.03
N ASN A 400 -4.09 -10.89 -33.38
CA ASN A 400 -3.65 -10.53 -32.03
C ASN A 400 -3.05 -9.11 -32.01
N ARG A 401 -2.24 -8.75 -33.01
CA ARG A 401 -1.69 -7.38 -33.14
C ARG A 401 -2.80 -6.33 -33.27
N LEU A 402 -3.76 -6.58 -34.16
CA LEU A 402 -4.92 -5.72 -34.36
C LEU A 402 -5.71 -5.52 -33.06
N LEU A 403 -6.00 -6.62 -32.34
CA LEU A 403 -6.77 -6.60 -31.10
C LEU A 403 -6.05 -5.86 -29.97
N LEU A 404 -4.74 -6.05 -29.81
CA LEU A 404 -3.93 -5.34 -28.81
C LEU A 404 -3.82 -3.82 -29.08
N ARG A 405 -4.02 -3.36 -30.32
CA ARG A 405 -4.10 -1.91 -30.63
C ARG A 405 -5.42 -1.27 -30.19
N LEU A 406 -6.48 -2.07 -30.02
CA LEU A 406 -7.82 -1.61 -29.67
C LEU A 406 -8.08 -1.55 -28.17
N VAL A 407 -7.08 -1.90 -27.35
CA VAL A 407 -7.22 -1.94 -25.88
C VAL A 407 -6.06 -1.25 -25.18
N ARG A 408 -6.32 -0.77 -23.96
CA ARG A 408 -5.30 -0.33 -23.01
C ARG A 408 -5.61 -0.83 -21.61
N LEU A 409 -4.59 -0.81 -20.76
CA LEU A 409 -4.76 -1.01 -19.32
C LEU A 409 -5.34 0.26 -18.67
N PRO A 410 -6.19 0.12 -17.64
CA PRO A 410 -6.76 1.26 -16.92
C PRO A 410 -5.69 1.99 -16.09
N ARG A 411 -5.85 3.31 -15.92
CA ARG A 411 -4.95 4.16 -15.12
C ARG A 411 -5.56 4.41 -13.74
N GLY A 412 -4.76 4.29 -12.67
CA GLY A 412 -5.18 4.70 -11.32
C GLY A 412 -6.10 3.68 -10.62
N GLN A 413 -7.05 4.16 -9.81
CA GLN A 413 -7.94 3.32 -8.96
C GLN A 413 -9.01 2.52 -9.73
N GLU A 414 -9.07 2.61 -11.06
CA GLU A 414 -9.92 1.75 -11.90
C GLU A 414 -9.29 0.35 -12.06
N ALA A 415 -9.23 -0.44 -10.99
CA ALA A 415 -8.44 -1.67 -10.92
C ALA A 415 -9.13 -2.93 -11.50
N ALA A 416 -9.96 -2.82 -12.54
CA ALA A 416 -10.50 -4.02 -13.21
C ALA A 416 -10.79 -3.81 -14.70
N GLY A 417 -10.23 -4.70 -15.53
CA GLY A 417 -10.60 -4.89 -16.94
C GLY A 417 -9.87 -4.01 -17.95
N LEU A 418 -9.86 -4.44 -19.21
CA LEU A 418 -9.33 -3.68 -20.34
C LEU A 418 -10.24 -2.49 -20.67
N LYS A 419 -9.67 -1.41 -21.21
CA LYS A 419 -10.44 -0.28 -21.76
C LYS A 419 -10.29 -0.25 -23.28
N ARG A 420 -11.37 0.07 -23.99
CA ARG A 420 -11.35 0.30 -25.44
C ARG A 420 -10.50 1.51 -25.83
N LEU A 421 -9.85 1.41 -26.98
CA LEU A 421 -9.20 2.48 -27.72
C LEU A 421 -9.83 2.59 -29.11
N LEU A 422 -9.76 3.80 -29.68
CA LEU A 422 -10.12 4.06 -31.06
C LEU A 422 -8.89 3.87 -31.94
N LEU A 423 -9.01 3.04 -32.98
CA LEU A 423 -7.96 2.78 -33.96
C LEU A 423 -8.21 3.58 -35.25
N PRO A 424 -7.36 4.58 -35.59
CA PRO A 424 -7.45 5.28 -36.87
C PRO A 424 -7.13 4.36 -38.05
N LEU A 425 -8.02 4.27 -39.03
CA LEU A 425 -7.89 3.31 -40.14
C LEU A 425 -6.81 3.67 -41.16
N ASP A 426 -6.37 4.93 -41.21
CA ASP A 426 -5.25 5.37 -42.03
C ASP A 426 -3.89 4.90 -41.49
N THR A 427 -3.82 4.56 -40.20
CA THR A 427 -2.62 4.01 -39.55
C THR A 427 -2.52 2.49 -39.63
N LEU A 428 -3.55 1.81 -40.16
CA LEU A 428 -3.60 0.35 -40.21
C LEU A 428 -2.78 -0.22 -41.38
N PRO A 429 -1.89 -1.21 -41.13
CA PRO A 429 -1.19 -1.91 -42.21
C PRO A 429 -2.13 -2.59 -43.20
N ASP A 430 -1.77 -2.60 -44.49
CA ASP A 430 -2.61 -3.17 -45.54
C ASP A 430 -2.87 -4.67 -45.35
N GLU A 431 -1.95 -5.39 -44.71
CA GLU A 431 -2.06 -6.81 -44.37
C GLU A 431 -3.11 -7.11 -43.28
N GLU A 432 -3.46 -6.14 -42.45
CA GLU A 432 -4.45 -6.30 -41.36
C GLU A 432 -5.88 -5.90 -41.79
N ARG A 433 -6.04 -5.17 -42.91
CA ARG A 433 -7.35 -4.72 -43.40
C ARG A 433 -8.34 -5.86 -43.66
N PRO A 434 -7.96 -7.01 -44.26
CA PRO A 434 -8.89 -8.12 -44.47
C PRO A 434 -9.41 -8.71 -43.15
N LEU A 435 -8.59 -8.71 -42.09
CA LEU A 435 -8.98 -9.20 -40.77
C LEU A 435 -9.93 -8.22 -40.09
N LEU A 436 -9.64 -6.91 -40.18
CA LEU A 436 -10.54 -5.86 -39.72
C LEU A 436 -11.95 -6.03 -40.32
N GLU A 437 -12.06 -6.23 -41.63
CA GLU A 437 -13.34 -6.44 -42.32
C GLU A 437 -14.07 -7.69 -41.81
N ARG A 438 -13.36 -8.81 -41.59
CA ARG A 438 -13.94 -10.05 -41.02
C ARG A 438 -14.50 -9.82 -39.61
N PHE A 439 -13.77 -9.12 -38.75
CA PHE A 439 -14.25 -8.80 -37.40
C PHE A 439 -15.42 -7.82 -37.41
N ILE A 440 -15.50 -6.89 -38.36
CA ILE A 440 -16.65 -6.00 -38.54
C ILE A 440 -17.88 -6.78 -39.01
N GLN A 441 -17.72 -7.69 -39.99
CA GLN A 441 -18.80 -8.54 -40.49
C GLN A 441 -19.36 -9.47 -39.39
N ALA A 442 -18.50 -9.93 -38.49
CA ALA A 442 -18.89 -10.72 -37.32
C ALA A 442 -19.48 -9.88 -36.17
N GLY A 443 -19.52 -8.55 -36.30
CA GLY A 443 -20.04 -7.62 -35.29
C GLY A 443 -19.12 -7.38 -34.09
N VAL A 444 -17.91 -7.93 -34.11
CA VAL A 444 -16.91 -7.81 -33.02
C VAL A 444 -16.30 -6.41 -32.97
N LEU A 445 -16.09 -5.82 -34.15
CA LEU A 445 -15.62 -4.44 -34.30
C LEU A 445 -16.69 -3.57 -34.94
N ARG A 446 -16.73 -2.29 -34.55
CA ARG A 446 -17.59 -1.28 -35.15
C ARG A 446 -16.78 -0.14 -35.74
N LEU A 447 -17.29 0.43 -36.83
CA LEU A 447 -16.74 1.63 -37.46
C LEU A 447 -17.38 2.87 -36.85
N ALA A 448 -16.57 3.80 -36.37
CA ALA A 448 -16.99 5.12 -35.94
C ALA A 448 -16.69 6.15 -37.04
N GLN A 449 -17.69 6.96 -37.40
CA GLN A 449 -17.50 8.04 -38.36
C GLN A 449 -16.82 9.25 -37.67
N PRO A 450 -15.93 9.95 -38.38
CA PRO A 450 -15.27 11.14 -37.85
C PRO A 450 -16.31 12.24 -37.57
N GLN A 451 -16.25 12.84 -36.37
CA GLN A 451 -17.18 13.90 -35.95
C GLN A 451 -16.95 15.24 -36.69
N GLU A 452 -15.80 15.41 -37.35
CA GLU A 452 -15.42 16.63 -38.08
C GLU A 452 -15.23 16.36 -39.59
N LYS A 453 -15.56 17.36 -40.43
CA LYS A 453 -15.34 17.29 -41.88
C LYS A 453 -13.84 17.21 -42.17
N GLY A 454 -13.39 16.06 -42.65
CA GLY A 454 -11.99 15.75 -42.94
C GLY A 454 -11.29 14.88 -41.90
N GLY A 455 -12.00 14.45 -40.85
CA GLY A 455 -11.46 13.49 -39.87
C GLY A 455 -11.29 12.09 -40.46
N VAL A 456 -10.49 11.28 -39.78
CA VAL A 456 -10.18 9.90 -40.18
C VAL A 456 -11.20 8.94 -39.57
N ALA A 457 -11.68 7.96 -40.35
CA ALA A 457 -12.53 6.90 -39.85
C ALA A 457 -11.78 6.03 -38.82
N THR A 458 -12.45 5.63 -37.75
CA THR A 458 -11.85 4.82 -36.70
C THR A 458 -12.60 3.51 -36.47
N ALA A 459 -11.91 2.50 -35.95
CA ALA A 459 -12.50 1.25 -35.50
C ALA A 459 -12.34 1.06 -33.99
N GLU A 460 -13.30 0.40 -33.35
CA GLU A 460 -13.27 0.05 -31.92
C GLU A 460 -14.00 -1.26 -31.65
N LEU A 461 -13.82 -1.84 -30.47
CA LEU A 461 -14.58 -3.00 -30.00
C LEU A 461 -16.06 -2.65 -29.86
N ALA A 462 -16.93 -3.53 -30.35
CA ALA A 462 -18.36 -3.24 -30.47
C ALA A 462 -19.08 -3.18 -29.12
N ASP A 463 -18.63 -3.95 -28.13
CA ASP A 463 -19.29 -4.11 -26.82
C ASP A 463 -18.26 -4.27 -25.68
N GLU A 464 -18.62 -3.80 -24.47
CA GLU A 464 -17.82 -3.90 -23.25
C GLU A 464 -17.67 -5.36 -22.76
N ALA A 465 -18.61 -6.25 -23.11
CA ALA A 465 -18.50 -7.68 -22.79
C ALA A 465 -17.24 -8.32 -23.39
N LEU A 466 -16.76 -7.83 -24.54
CA LEU A 466 -15.51 -8.31 -25.14
C LEU A 466 -14.29 -7.95 -24.28
N LEU A 467 -14.32 -6.80 -23.60
CA LEU A 467 -13.23 -6.35 -22.74
C LEU A 467 -13.15 -7.17 -21.44
N GLY A 468 -14.31 -7.49 -20.84
CA GLY A 468 -14.36 -8.16 -19.54
C GLY A 468 -14.47 -9.69 -19.58
N ARG A 469 -14.97 -10.28 -20.68
CA ARG A 469 -15.35 -11.70 -20.73
C ARG A 469 -14.68 -12.49 -21.85
N TRP A 470 -14.07 -11.85 -22.85
CA TRP A 470 -13.44 -12.56 -23.97
C TRP A 470 -12.03 -13.01 -23.60
N ARG A 471 -11.87 -14.31 -23.30
CA ARG A 471 -10.59 -14.87 -22.81
C ARG A 471 -9.41 -14.68 -23.76
N PRO A 472 -9.51 -14.95 -25.09
CA PRO A 472 -8.37 -14.76 -25.99
C PRO A 472 -7.78 -13.34 -25.94
N LEU A 473 -8.63 -12.31 -25.87
CA LEU A 473 -8.17 -10.92 -25.74
C LEU A 473 -7.52 -10.64 -24.38
N ASN A 474 -8.12 -11.11 -23.30
CA ASN A 474 -7.62 -10.90 -21.94
C ASN A 474 -6.30 -11.65 -21.68
N ASP A 475 -6.19 -12.90 -22.13
CA ASP A 475 -4.99 -13.71 -21.98
C ASP A 475 -3.81 -13.11 -22.75
N GLN A 476 -4.06 -12.60 -23.97
CA GLN A 476 -3.06 -11.89 -24.76
C GLN A 476 -2.66 -10.56 -24.12
N ALA A 477 -3.62 -9.79 -23.59
CA ALA A 477 -3.31 -8.54 -22.92
C ALA A 477 -2.52 -8.73 -21.63
N GLU A 478 -2.75 -9.81 -20.88
CA GLU A 478 -1.94 -10.14 -19.70
C GLU A 478 -0.53 -10.62 -20.10
N ALA A 479 -0.40 -11.40 -21.18
CA ALA A 479 0.91 -11.81 -21.70
C ALA A 479 1.75 -10.59 -22.14
N GLU A 480 1.11 -9.59 -22.75
CA GLU A 480 1.74 -8.36 -23.26
C GLU A 480 1.61 -7.16 -22.30
N LYS A 481 1.34 -7.42 -21.02
CA LYS A 481 1.08 -6.38 -20.01
C LYS A 481 2.19 -5.34 -19.92
N ALA A 482 3.45 -5.78 -19.88
CA ALA A 482 4.61 -4.89 -19.81
C ALA A 482 4.71 -3.96 -21.03
N PHE A 483 4.33 -4.45 -22.22
CA PHE A 483 4.24 -3.64 -23.43
C PHE A 483 3.10 -2.61 -23.32
N LEU A 484 1.90 -3.04 -22.91
CA LEU A 484 0.72 -2.18 -22.78
C LEU A 484 0.93 -1.04 -21.75
N GLU A 485 1.61 -1.32 -20.62
CA GLU A 485 1.98 -0.31 -19.62
C GLU A 485 2.95 0.74 -20.18
N GLN A 486 3.95 0.31 -20.95
CA GLN A 486 4.94 1.21 -21.54
C GLN A 486 4.36 2.03 -22.70
N ARG A 487 3.53 1.41 -23.56
CA ARG A 487 2.85 2.08 -24.66
C ARG A 487 1.92 3.17 -24.15
N ASP A 488 1.17 2.92 -23.07
CA ASP A 488 0.25 3.90 -22.48
C ASP A 488 0.95 5.20 -22.06
N TRP A 489 2.13 5.10 -21.43
CA TRP A 489 2.94 6.26 -21.09
C TRP A 489 3.49 6.98 -22.34
N ILE A 490 3.95 6.24 -23.35
CA ILE A 490 4.43 6.83 -24.62
C ILE A 490 3.32 7.57 -25.34
N GLN A 491 2.10 7.01 -25.40
CA GLN A 491 0.94 7.64 -26.00
C GLN A 491 0.60 8.98 -25.32
N ALA A 492 0.68 9.04 -23.99
CA ALA A 492 0.47 10.31 -23.28
C ALA A 492 1.52 11.38 -23.62
N ALA A 493 2.81 10.98 -23.70
CA ALA A 493 3.90 11.89 -24.05
C ALA A 493 3.80 12.36 -25.51
N TRP A 494 3.48 11.44 -26.41
CA TRP A 494 3.27 11.71 -27.84
C TRP A 494 2.08 12.66 -28.07
N GLU A 495 0.93 12.42 -27.43
CA GLU A 495 -0.24 13.29 -27.58
C GLU A 495 0.06 14.73 -27.14
N GLN A 496 0.81 14.87 -26.04
CA GLN A 496 1.23 16.18 -25.55
C GLN A 496 2.18 16.87 -26.53
N TRP A 497 3.16 16.14 -27.08
CA TRP A 497 4.09 16.63 -28.09
C TRP A 497 3.34 17.07 -29.36
N ARG A 498 2.38 16.28 -29.84
CA ARG A 498 1.57 16.60 -31.03
C ARG A 498 0.69 17.82 -30.81
N ARG A 499 -0.04 17.91 -29.69
CA ARG A 499 -0.90 19.06 -29.36
C ARG A 499 -0.13 20.37 -29.24
N ALA A 500 1.13 20.30 -28.81
CA ALA A 500 2.01 21.46 -28.67
C ALA A 500 2.69 21.89 -29.98
N GLY A 501 2.41 21.23 -31.11
CA GLY A 501 3.03 21.53 -32.40
C GLY A 501 4.42 20.92 -32.58
N GLN A 502 4.68 19.78 -31.93
CA GLN A 502 5.92 18.98 -32.03
C GLN A 502 7.23 19.70 -31.66
N PRO A 503 7.31 20.47 -30.54
CA PRO A 503 8.54 21.14 -30.16
C PRO A 503 9.60 20.16 -29.63
N ASP A 504 10.87 20.38 -29.96
CA ASP A 504 12.01 19.56 -29.49
C ASP A 504 12.10 19.48 -27.95
N SER A 505 11.61 20.50 -27.24
CA SER A 505 11.62 20.58 -25.77
C SER A 505 10.75 19.53 -25.08
N LEU A 506 9.80 18.92 -25.80
CA LEU A 506 8.92 17.87 -25.30
C LEU A 506 9.34 16.45 -25.76
N LEU A 507 10.47 16.33 -26.46
CA LEU A 507 11.06 15.03 -26.79
C LEU A 507 11.64 14.35 -25.54
N LEU A 508 11.59 13.03 -25.51
CA LEU A 508 11.92 12.24 -24.31
C LEU A 508 13.35 12.51 -23.82
N ALA A 509 13.55 12.57 -22.50
CA ALA A 509 14.87 12.65 -21.87
C ALA A 509 15.69 11.38 -22.11
N ALA A 510 17.03 11.46 -22.11
CA ALA A 510 17.94 10.37 -22.50
C ALA A 510 17.57 8.95 -21.99
N PRO A 511 17.35 8.69 -20.68
CA PRO A 511 17.02 7.34 -20.21
C PRO A 511 15.65 6.85 -20.71
N LEU A 512 14.69 7.77 -20.87
CA LEU A 512 13.33 7.47 -21.34
C LEU A 512 13.28 7.32 -22.87
N ALA A 513 14.09 8.09 -23.61
CA ALA A 513 14.25 7.96 -25.06
C ALA A 513 14.86 6.60 -25.41
N GLU A 514 15.87 6.16 -24.65
CA GLU A 514 16.49 4.84 -24.85
C GLU A 514 15.54 3.70 -24.46
N GLN A 515 14.76 3.86 -23.39
CA GLN A 515 13.74 2.89 -23.01
C GLN A 515 12.65 2.75 -24.09
N ALA A 516 12.15 3.87 -24.63
CA ALA A 516 11.18 3.87 -25.71
C ALA A 516 11.78 3.31 -27.02
N ALA A 517 13.06 3.55 -27.29
CA ALA A 517 13.76 2.96 -28.43
C ALA A 517 13.87 1.43 -28.33
N ARG A 518 14.14 0.89 -27.14
CA ARG A 518 14.11 -0.58 -26.92
C ARG A 518 12.73 -1.17 -27.13
N LEU A 519 11.67 -0.44 -26.76
CA LEU A 519 10.30 -0.85 -27.05
C LEU A 519 10.05 -0.89 -28.56
N LEU A 520 10.47 0.14 -29.28
CA LEU A 520 10.40 0.17 -30.74
C LEU A 520 11.17 -1.01 -31.36
N ASP A 521 12.38 -1.29 -30.88
CA ASP A 521 13.21 -2.38 -31.42
C ASP A 521 12.62 -3.78 -31.14
N SER A 522 11.81 -3.94 -30.08
CA SER A 522 11.21 -5.22 -29.68
C SER A 522 9.77 -5.43 -30.16
N HIS A 523 8.98 -4.36 -30.31
CA HIS A 523 7.53 -4.42 -30.59
C HIS A 523 7.10 -3.44 -31.70
N ALA A 524 7.99 -3.08 -32.64
CA ALA A 524 7.68 -2.23 -33.79
C ALA A 524 6.35 -2.57 -34.50
N PRO A 525 6.00 -3.85 -34.73
CA PRO A 525 4.76 -4.20 -35.43
C PRO A 525 3.48 -3.95 -34.64
N LEU A 526 3.54 -3.47 -33.39
CA LEU A 526 2.39 -3.13 -32.54
C LEU A 526 2.21 -1.61 -32.37
N LEU A 527 3.20 -0.83 -32.78
CA LEU A 527 3.17 0.64 -32.72
C LEU A 527 2.56 1.22 -33.99
N ASN A 528 1.95 2.39 -33.89
CA ASN A 528 1.50 3.18 -35.03
C ASN A 528 2.62 4.08 -35.56
N ARG A 529 2.42 4.63 -36.76
CA ARG A 529 3.43 5.47 -37.43
C ARG A 529 3.85 6.68 -36.60
N ASP A 530 2.90 7.32 -35.93
CA ASP A 530 3.14 8.55 -35.17
C ASP A 530 3.92 8.28 -33.87
N GLU A 531 3.67 7.15 -33.21
CA GLU A 531 4.43 6.67 -32.05
C GLU A 531 5.87 6.37 -32.46
N ILE A 532 6.07 5.69 -33.59
CA ILE A 532 7.39 5.37 -34.13
C ILE A 532 8.17 6.66 -34.42
N GLU A 533 7.53 7.64 -35.06
CA GLU A 533 8.15 8.93 -35.39
C GLU A 533 8.58 9.69 -34.12
N PHE A 534 7.74 9.71 -33.08
CA PHE A 534 8.07 10.37 -31.80
C PHE A 534 9.26 9.72 -31.09
N ILE A 535 9.30 8.39 -31.05
CA ILE A 535 10.40 7.63 -30.44
C ILE A 535 11.69 7.87 -31.22
N GLN A 536 11.65 7.79 -32.55
CA GLN A 536 12.81 8.03 -33.41
C GLN A 536 13.32 9.46 -33.30
N SER A 537 12.43 10.45 -33.28
CA SER A 537 12.76 11.86 -33.11
C SER A 537 13.42 12.12 -31.75
N SER A 538 12.89 11.52 -30.68
CA SER A 538 13.47 11.62 -29.35
C SER A 538 14.87 11.01 -29.28
N ARG A 539 15.08 9.84 -29.90
CA ARG A 539 16.39 9.18 -29.96
C ARG A 539 17.41 9.99 -30.78
N ALA A 540 17.00 10.50 -31.94
CA ALA A 540 17.84 11.29 -32.82
C ALA A 540 18.29 12.61 -32.16
N TYR A 541 17.38 13.27 -31.44
CA TYR A 541 17.69 14.49 -30.69
C TYR A 541 18.77 14.25 -29.63
N ARG A 542 18.66 13.17 -28.84
CA ARG A 542 19.66 12.83 -27.80
C ARG A 542 21.00 12.43 -28.36
N ARG A 543 21.02 11.78 -29.52
CA ARG A 543 22.26 11.45 -30.21
C ARG A 543 23.01 12.71 -30.64
N LYS A 544 22.32 13.68 -31.25
CA LYS A 544 22.90 14.99 -31.63
C LYS A 544 23.42 15.78 -30.44
N GLU A 545 22.71 15.77 -29.31
CA GLU A 545 23.14 16.39 -28.05
C GLU A 545 24.45 15.75 -27.54
N SER A 546 24.53 14.41 -27.53
CA SER A 546 25.72 13.69 -27.10
C SER A 546 26.94 13.85 -28.03
N GLU A 547 26.70 13.98 -29.34
CA GLU A 547 27.75 14.21 -30.34
C GLU A 547 28.28 15.65 -30.26
N ALA A 548 27.42 16.63 -29.92
CA ALA A 548 27.82 18.01 -29.65
C ALA A 548 28.66 18.13 -28.36
N ASP A 549 28.30 17.39 -27.30
CA ASP A 549 29.06 17.34 -26.05
C ASP A 549 30.44 16.64 -26.22
N GLN A 550 30.53 15.65 -27.11
CA GLN A 550 31.80 14.95 -27.42
C GLN A 550 32.70 15.72 -28.40
N ALA A 551 32.14 16.61 -29.23
CA ALA A 551 32.91 17.49 -30.11
C ALA A 551 33.54 18.70 -29.40
N ALA A 552 33.22 18.92 -28.12
CA ALA A 552 33.87 19.91 -27.29
C ALA A 552 35.28 19.42 -26.87
N PRO A 553 36.36 20.23 -27.02
CA PRO A 553 37.72 19.76 -26.74
C PRO A 553 37.93 19.43 -25.26
N PRO A 554 38.74 18.40 -24.93
CA PRO A 554 38.83 17.88 -23.57
C PRO A 554 39.57 18.86 -22.65
N GLN A 555 38.95 19.19 -21.51
CA GLN A 555 39.63 19.89 -20.44
C GLN A 555 40.65 18.95 -19.79
N ALA A 556 41.93 19.30 -19.89
CA ALA A 556 43.05 18.54 -19.35
C ALA A 556 43.06 18.52 -17.81
N PRO A 557 43.50 17.41 -17.17
CA PRO A 557 43.48 17.27 -15.72
C PRO A 557 44.55 18.14 -15.06
N ALA A 558 44.19 18.82 -13.97
CA ALA A 558 45.07 19.68 -13.21
C ALA A 558 46.20 18.88 -12.51
N ARG A 559 47.42 18.95 -13.04
CA ARG A 559 48.66 18.65 -12.31
C ARG A 559 49.32 19.96 -11.88
N ARG A 560 49.59 20.08 -10.57
CA ARG A 560 50.37 21.16 -9.94
C ARG A 560 51.85 21.06 -10.33
N SER A 561 52.42 22.15 -10.85
CA SER A 561 53.82 22.59 -10.58
C SER A 561 54.07 23.95 -11.26
N GLY A 562 54.52 24.95 -10.49
CA GLY A 562 54.42 26.38 -10.80
C GLY A 562 55.47 27.02 -11.71
N MET A 563 55.29 28.32 -11.97
CA MET A 563 56.29 29.28 -12.50
C MET A 563 55.75 30.76 -12.40
N PRO A 564 56.55 31.84 -12.55
CA PRO A 564 56.70 32.86 -11.50
C PRO A 564 56.27 34.32 -11.83
N ALA A 565 55.87 35.03 -10.76
CA ALA A 565 56.13 36.42 -10.32
C ALA A 565 56.24 37.67 -11.25
N TRP A 566 55.91 37.67 -12.54
CA TRP A 566 55.87 38.94 -13.33
C TRP A 566 54.57 39.24 -14.06
N GLY A 567 53.57 38.34 -14.04
CA GLY A 567 52.29 38.52 -14.73
C GLY A 567 51.26 39.43 -14.03
N TRP A 568 51.46 39.80 -12.76
CA TRP A 568 50.47 40.57 -11.98
C TRP A 568 50.53 42.09 -12.20
N ALA A 569 51.52 42.61 -12.93
CA ALA A 569 51.70 44.06 -13.08
C ALA A 569 50.90 44.69 -14.24
N LEU A 570 50.35 43.91 -15.19
CA LEU A 570 49.61 44.47 -16.35
C LEU A 570 48.07 44.40 -16.23
N ALA A 571 47.52 43.56 -15.36
CA ALA A 571 46.07 43.45 -15.17
C ALA A 571 45.48 44.51 -14.22
N GLY A 572 46.32 45.12 -13.37
CA GLY A 572 45.88 46.13 -12.39
C GLY A 572 45.57 47.52 -12.96
N LEU A 573 46.07 47.86 -14.15
CA LEU A 573 45.90 49.20 -14.73
C LEU A 573 44.65 49.34 -15.62
N LEU A 574 44.01 48.24 -16.02
CA LEU A 574 42.85 48.26 -16.92
C LEU A 574 41.50 48.34 -16.19
N VAL A 575 41.48 48.03 -14.89
CA VAL A 575 40.25 48.05 -14.06
C VAL A 575 39.99 49.42 -13.42
N LEU A 576 40.99 50.30 -13.34
CA LEU A 576 40.82 51.64 -12.73
C LEU A 576 40.27 52.71 -13.70
N GLY A 577 40.22 52.43 -15.01
CA GLY A 577 39.88 53.43 -16.05
C GLY A 577 38.40 53.54 -16.43
N LEU A 578 37.57 52.56 -16.10
CA LEU A 578 36.18 52.49 -16.60
C LEU A 578 35.10 52.89 -15.56
N ALA A 579 35.49 53.35 -14.37
CA ALA A 579 34.58 53.69 -13.29
C ALA A 579 34.28 55.21 -13.12
N LEU A 580 34.59 56.06 -14.12
CA LEU A 580 34.55 57.52 -13.92
C LEU A 580 33.61 58.35 -14.78
N LEU A 581 32.71 57.80 -15.60
CA LEU A 581 31.72 58.61 -16.33
C LEU A 581 30.39 57.88 -16.52
N GLY A 582 29.40 58.13 -15.65
CA GLY A 582 27.98 57.97 -16.00
C GLY A 582 27.43 59.26 -16.62
N PRO A 583 26.10 59.42 -16.85
CA PRO A 583 25.01 58.45 -17.03
C PRO A 583 24.22 58.70 -18.35
N ARG A 584 23.27 57.82 -18.72
CA ARG A 584 21.89 58.13 -19.21
C ARG A 584 21.34 57.22 -20.34
N TRP A 585 20.23 56.55 -19.99
CA TRP A 585 19.05 56.18 -20.81
C TRP A 585 19.13 54.93 -21.70
N TRP A 586 18.55 53.82 -21.25
CA TRP A 586 17.21 53.36 -21.69
C TRP A 586 16.72 52.21 -20.80
N SER A 587 15.43 52.26 -20.48
CA SER A 587 14.68 51.39 -19.57
C SER A 587 13.99 50.24 -20.30
N ALA A 588 14.20 49.00 -19.85
CA ALA A 588 13.21 47.89 -19.79
C ALA A 588 13.92 46.57 -19.36
N GLU A 589 13.57 46.02 -18.20
CA GLU A 589 14.00 44.67 -17.75
C GLU A 589 12.83 43.67 -17.87
N PRO A 590 13.03 42.48 -18.49
CA PRO A 590 12.38 41.24 -18.09
C PRO A 590 13.17 40.56 -16.95
N PRO A 591 12.51 39.76 -16.08
CA PRO A 591 13.00 39.44 -14.74
C PRO A 591 14.21 38.50 -14.72
N ALA A 592 15.17 38.83 -13.86
CA ALA A 592 16.34 38.03 -13.57
C ALA A 592 15.99 36.68 -12.92
N LEU A 593 16.65 35.64 -13.42
CA LEU A 593 16.91 34.39 -12.73
C LEU A 593 17.34 34.67 -11.28
N MET A 594 16.76 33.92 -10.34
CA MET A 594 17.07 34.01 -8.91
C MET A 594 18.60 33.93 -8.67
N PRO A 595 19.16 34.77 -7.79
CA PRO A 595 20.54 34.62 -7.35
C PRO A 595 20.70 33.33 -6.54
N PRO A 596 21.93 32.79 -6.40
CA PRO A 596 22.18 31.67 -5.50
C PRO A 596 21.71 32.05 -4.08
N VAL A 597 20.99 31.12 -3.46
CA VAL A 597 20.50 31.25 -2.08
C VAL A 597 21.68 31.65 -1.19
N ALA A 598 21.65 32.89 -0.69
CA ALA A 598 22.52 33.31 0.38
C ALA A 598 22.20 32.43 1.59
N THR A 599 23.20 31.72 2.10
CA THR A 599 23.13 31.09 3.42
C THR A 599 22.80 32.17 4.44
N ASP A 600 21.78 31.88 5.25
CA ASP A 600 21.33 32.72 6.35
C ASP A 600 22.53 33.17 7.22
N PRO A 601 22.78 34.48 7.40
CA PRO A 601 23.86 34.98 8.26
C PRO A 601 23.70 34.59 9.74
N GLY A 602 22.57 33.97 10.12
CA GLY A 602 22.32 33.44 11.46
C GLY A 602 22.47 31.91 11.62
N SER A 603 22.67 31.14 10.55
CA SER A 603 22.77 29.68 10.69
C SER A 603 24.12 29.29 11.31
N GLN A 604 24.08 28.70 12.50
CA GLN A 604 25.29 28.14 13.13
C GLN A 604 25.90 27.10 12.18
N PRO A 605 27.25 27.03 12.08
CA PRO A 605 27.89 26.03 11.26
C PRO A 605 27.45 24.63 11.72
N PRO A 606 27.22 23.68 10.80
CA PRO A 606 26.67 22.38 11.15
C PRO A 606 27.55 21.71 12.21
N THR A 607 26.89 21.21 13.24
CA THR A 607 27.49 20.47 14.34
C THR A 607 28.21 19.22 13.81
N VAL A 608 29.10 18.64 14.62
CA VAL A 608 29.81 17.40 14.25
C VAL A 608 28.81 16.28 13.92
N ASP A 609 27.71 16.19 14.67
CA ASP A 609 26.63 15.24 14.43
C ASP A 609 25.89 15.50 13.12
N GLU A 610 25.55 16.74 12.81
CA GLU A 610 24.91 17.10 11.53
C GLU A 610 25.83 16.83 10.34
N LYS A 611 27.15 17.04 10.49
CA LYS A 611 28.14 16.65 9.49
C LYS A 611 28.20 15.14 9.31
N ALA A 612 28.20 14.37 10.41
CA ALA A 612 28.18 12.91 10.36
C ALA A 612 26.96 12.39 9.59
N ILE A 613 25.78 12.92 9.90
CA ILE A 613 24.52 12.61 9.18
C ILE A 613 24.64 12.97 7.71
N GLY A 614 25.17 14.16 7.38
CA GLY A 614 25.40 14.60 6.01
C GLY A 614 26.29 13.65 5.22
N PHE A 615 27.37 13.16 5.82
CA PHE A 615 28.25 12.16 5.21
C PHE A 615 27.58 10.79 5.06
N ASN A 616 26.79 10.31 6.03
CA ASN A 616 26.01 9.08 5.85
C ASN A 616 25.04 9.21 4.67
N ILE A 617 24.30 10.33 4.60
CA ILE A 617 23.39 10.62 3.49
C ILE A 617 24.16 10.63 2.17
N ALA A 618 25.32 11.31 2.10
CA ALA A 618 26.18 11.35 0.91
C ALA A 618 26.65 9.95 0.50
N GLY A 619 26.96 9.07 1.46
CA GLY A 619 27.32 7.69 1.22
C GLY A 619 26.19 6.89 0.58
N GLU A 620 24.97 7.03 1.08
CA GLU A 620 23.80 6.37 0.51
C GLU A 620 23.50 6.82 -0.94
N GLN A 621 23.68 8.11 -1.26
CA GLN A 621 23.48 8.60 -2.63
C GLN A 621 24.49 7.99 -3.59
N ASN A 622 25.75 7.89 -3.16
CA ASN A 622 26.80 7.25 -3.96
C ASN A 622 26.53 5.76 -4.13
N LEU A 623 26.00 5.08 -3.10
CA LEU A 623 25.62 3.68 -3.20
C LEU A 623 24.48 3.47 -4.23
N ALA A 624 23.48 4.35 -4.23
CA ALA A 624 22.38 4.32 -5.19
C ALA A 624 22.81 4.68 -6.63
N ALA A 625 23.87 5.47 -6.78
CA ALA A 625 24.48 5.81 -8.06
C ALA A 625 25.54 4.77 -8.52
N ASP A 626 25.60 3.60 -7.87
CA ASP A 626 26.59 2.54 -8.10
C ASP A 626 28.06 2.97 -7.91
N ARG A 627 28.29 4.09 -7.20
CA ARG A 627 29.62 4.61 -6.83
C ARG A 627 30.04 4.06 -5.48
N VAL A 628 30.17 2.74 -5.42
CA VAL A 628 30.35 2.01 -4.15
C VAL A 628 31.61 2.41 -3.36
N ASP A 629 32.72 2.75 -4.02
CA ASP A 629 33.94 3.20 -3.34
C ASP A 629 33.80 4.60 -2.72
N GLU A 630 33.05 5.50 -3.38
CA GLU A 630 32.74 6.82 -2.83
C GLU A 630 31.73 6.73 -1.69
N ALA A 631 30.81 5.75 -1.77
CA ALA A 631 29.88 5.46 -0.68
C ALA A 631 30.62 5.04 0.59
N ILE A 632 31.56 4.08 0.47
CA ILE A 632 32.37 3.61 1.60
C ILE A 632 33.15 4.76 2.24
N ARG A 633 33.82 5.61 1.43
CA ARG A 633 34.57 6.78 1.96
C ARG A 633 33.69 7.76 2.73
N ASN A 634 32.47 7.99 2.25
CA ASN A 634 31.51 8.85 2.94
C ASN A 634 31.02 8.21 4.25
N PHE A 635 30.74 6.91 4.28
CA PHE A 635 30.40 6.22 5.53
C PHE A 635 31.57 6.20 6.53
N ASP A 636 32.81 6.00 6.06
CA ASP A 636 34.01 6.08 6.90
C ASP A 636 34.15 7.46 7.53
N THR A 637 33.86 8.52 6.77
CA THR A 637 33.88 9.89 7.27
C THR A 637 32.76 10.13 8.29
N ALA A 638 31.56 9.62 8.03
CA ALA A 638 30.44 9.67 8.98
C ALA A 638 30.79 8.99 10.31
N LEU A 639 31.42 7.82 10.24
CA LEU A 639 31.83 7.03 11.42
C LEU A 639 33.04 7.61 12.14
N THR A 640 33.89 8.37 11.45
CA THR A 640 34.97 9.15 12.08
C THR A 640 34.42 10.32 12.90
N LEU A 641 33.34 10.95 12.42
CA LEU A 641 32.67 12.06 13.11
C LEU A 641 31.76 11.57 14.24
N ARG A 642 31.15 10.40 14.07
CA ARG A 642 30.27 9.76 15.05
C ARG A 642 30.49 8.24 15.03
N GLU A 643 31.30 7.75 15.97
CA GLU A 643 31.70 6.34 16.06
C GLU A 643 30.50 5.41 16.32
N ASN A 644 29.57 5.82 17.17
CA ASN A 644 28.33 5.09 17.47
C ASN A 644 27.18 5.53 16.56
N PHE A 645 27.29 5.23 15.26
CA PHE A 645 26.28 5.57 14.26
C PHE A 645 25.73 4.32 13.55
N PRO A 646 24.67 3.69 14.10
CA PRO A 646 24.11 2.41 13.61
C PRO A 646 23.70 2.44 12.14
N GLU A 647 23.15 3.56 11.67
CA GLU A 647 22.72 3.76 10.29
C GLU A 647 23.92 3.75 9.32
N ALA A 648 25.01 4.44 9.68
CA ALA A 648 26.23 4.45 8.87
C ALA A 648 26.92 3.08 8.85
N LEU A 649 26.92 2.35 9.98
CA LEU A 649 27.42 0.97 10.03
C LEU A 649 26.60 0.05 9.14
N PHE A 650 25.27 0.08 9.24
CA PHE A 650 24.39 -0.72 8.39
C PHE A 650 24.56 -0.42 6.90
N ASN A 651 24.64 0.87 6.54
CA ASN A 651 24.79 1.28 5.15
C ASN A 651 26.17 0.95 4.59
N ARG A 652 27.23 1.07 5.38
CA ARG A 652 28.58 0.66 4.99
C ARG A 652 28.68 -0.85 4.82
N ALA A 653 28.00 -1.63 5.68
CA ALA A 653 27.88 -3.07 5.50
C ALA A 653 27.26 -3.43 4.15
N ARG A 654 26.17 -2.77 3.74
CA ARG A 654 25.56 -2.95 2.41
C ARG A 654 26.55 -2.64 1.28
N ALA A 655 27.36 -1.59 1.42
CA ALA A 655 28.39 -1.25 0.45
C ALA A 655 29.49 -2.32 0.38
N PHE A 656 29.89 -2.88 1.52
CA PHE A 656 30.81 -4.02 1.56
C PHE A 656 30.22 -5.29 0.96
N GLU A 657 28.91 -5.57 1.13
CA GLU A 657 28.23 -6.68 0.45
C GLU A 657 28.33 -6.56 -1.07
N LEU A 658 28.08 -5.36 -1.64
CA LEU A 658 28.21 -5.11 -3.09
C LEU A 658 29.66 -5.31 -3.57
N LYS A 659 30.64 -4.97 -2.73
CA LYS A 659 32.08 -5.24 -2.98
C LYS A 659 32.49 -6.69 -2.72
N LYS A 660 31.56 -7.58 -2.36
CA LYS A 660 31.80 -8.97 -1.95
C LYS A 660 32.79 -9.09 -0.77
N GLN A 661 32.87 -8.06 0.08
CA GLN A 661 33.70 -8.03 1.28
C GLN A 661 32.87 -8.45 2.50
N ALA A 662 32.46 -9.72 2.52
CA ALA A 662 31.52 -10.25 3.51
C ALA A 662 31.99 -10.09 4.97
N ASP A 663 33.28 -10.29 5.25
CA ASP A 663 33.82 -10.19 6.61
C ASP A 663 33.67 -8.78 7.19
N LYS A 664 33.88 -7.74 6.38
CA LYS A 664 33.69 -6.34 6.81
C LYS A 664 32.22 -6.01 6.99
N ALA A 665 31.35 -6.51 6.12
CA ALA A 665 29.91 -6.34 6.25
C ALA A 665 29.39 -6.99 7.55
N ILE A 666 29.85 -8.20 7.87
CA ILE A 666 29.50 -8.89 9.12
C ILE A 666 29.98 -8.11 10.35
N ALA A 667 31.19 -7.56 10.31
CA ALA A 667 31.72 -6.74 11.41
C ALA A 667 30.87 -5.48 11.65
N ASP A 668 30.54 -4.74 10.59
CA ASP A 668 29.71 -3.54 10.68
C ASP A 668 28.28 -3.85 11.14
N LEU A 669 27.68 -4.94 10.65
CA LEU A 669 26.36 -5.38 11.10
C LEU A 669 26.35 -5.77 12.58
N ARG A 670 27.38 -6.48 13.06
CA ARG A 670 27.50 -6.82 14.49
C ARG A 670 27.62 -5.57 15.35
N ALA A 671 28.50 -4.64 14.98
CA ALA A 671 28.66 -3.37 15.70
C ALA A 671 27.36 -2.54 15.70
N GLY A 672 26.66 -2.45 14.56
CA GLY A 672 25.37 -1.76 14.48
C GLY A 672 24.29 -2.40 15.35
N LEU A 673 24.26 -3.74 15.42
CA LEU A 673 23.29 -4.51 16.21
C LEU A 673 23.58 -4.52 17.72
N GLU A 674 24.82 -4.26 18.15
CA GLU A 674 25.15 -3.98 19.55
C GLU A 674 24.52 -2.66 20.01
N LEU A 675 24.48 -1.67 19.11
CA LEU A 675 23.88 -0.36 19.39
C LEU A 675 22.36 -0.36 19.23
N ARG A 676 21.81 -1.10 18.25
CA ARG A 676 20.37 -1.25 18.00
C ARG A 676 19.96 -2.72 17.79
N PRO A 677 19.68 -3.45 18.88
CA PRO A 677 19.27 -4.86 18.81
C PRO A 677 17.95 -5.11 18.07
N GLU A 678 17.07 -4.12 17.97
CA GLU A 678 15.74 -4.25 17.37
C GLU A 678 15.71 -4.03 15.84
N GLN A 679 16.87 -3.82 15.20
CA GLN A 679 16.95 -3.61 13.75
C GLN A 679 16.85 -4.94 12.97
N ALA A 680 15.63 -5.31 12.60
CA ALA A 680 15.29 -6.54 11.88
C ALA A 680 16.10 -6.73 10.58
N ASP A 681 16.22 -5.69 9.75
CA ASP A 681 16.92 -5.76 8.46
C ASP A 681 18.41 -6.09 8.61
N ALA A 682 19.07 -5.49 9.61
CA ALA A 682 20.47 -5.78 9.91
C ALA A 682 20.66 -7.22 10.41
N ARG A 683 19.74 -7.71 11.24
CA ARG A 683 19.75 -9.11 11.71
C ARG A 683 19.55 -10.10 10.57
N LEU A 684 18.60 -9.86 9.67
CA LEU A 684 18.35 -10.72 8.50
C LEU A 684 19.54 -10.72 7.53
N ARG A 685 20.14 -9.56 7.26
CA ARG A 685 21.35 -9.45 6.42
C ARG A 685 22.52 -10.19 7.04
N LEU A 686 22.75 -10.02 8.35
CA LEU A 686 23.78 -10.75 9.08
C LEU A 686 23.55 -12.26 8.96
N ALA A 687 22.31 -12.73 9.19
CA ALA A 687 21.96 -14.14 9.09
C ALA A 687 22.25 -14.72 7.69
N GLY A 688 21.87 -13.98 6.63
CA GLY A 688 22.13 -14.37 5.25
C GLY A 688 23.63 -14.41 4.90
N LEU A 689 24.41 -13.45 5.39
CA LEU A 689 25.87 -13.43 5.20
C LEU A 689 26.55 -14.58 5.93
N LEU A 690 26.15 -14.88 7.17
CA LEU A 690 26.67 -16.02 7.94
C LEU A 690 26.33 -17.36 7.25
N ALA A 691 25.11 -17.48 6.71
CA ALA A 691 24.70 -18.67 5.96
C ALA A 691 25.58 -18.89 4.72
N ARG A 692 25.87 -17.83 3.96
CA ARG A 692 26.78 -17.88 2.80
C ARG A 692 28.24 -18.12 3.20
N GLY A 693 28.64 -17.60 4.37
CA GLY A 693 29.98 -17.74 4.96
C GLY A 693 30.27 -19.10 5.58
N LYS A 694 29.33 -20.07 5.50
CA LYS A 694 29.39 -21.41 6.13
C LYS A 694 29.36 -21.41 7.67
N ASP A 695 29.07 -20.27 8.31
CA ASP A 695 28.76 -20.22 9.74
C ASP A 695 27.28 -20.56 9.96
N LYS A 696 26.99 -21.86 9.86
CA LYS A 696 25.62 -22.39 9.94
C LYS A 696 24.97 -22.10 11.29
N GLN A 697 25.72 -22.24 12.39
CA GLN A 697 25.20 -22.02 13.73
C GLN A 697 24.92 -20.53 13.98
N GLY A 698 25.83 -19.64 13.59
CA GLY A 698 25.61 -18.20 13.66
C GLY A 698 24.41 -17.75 12.84
N ALA A 699 24.23 -18.30 11.63
CA ALA A 699 23.07 -18.01 10.79
C ALA A 699 21.75 -18.42 11.44
N ILE A 700 21.67 -19.63 12.02
CA ILE A 700 20.47 -20.11 12.72
C ILE A 700 20.13 -19.18 13.89
N GLN A 701 21.12 -18.80 14.71
CA GLN A 701 20.89 -17.90 15.83
C GLN A 701 20.40 -16.53 15.36
N ALA A 702 21.02 -15.95 14.33
CA ALA A 702 20.64 -14.66 13.78
C ALA A 702 19.23 -14.67 13.15
N TYR A 703 18.87 -15.72 12.39
CA TYR A 703 17.51 -15.87 11.86
C TYR A 703 16.47 -16.06 12.97
N LYS A 704 16.75 -16.88 14.00
CA LYS A 704 15.85 -17.04 15.15
C LYS A 704 15.65 -15.73 15.91
N ALA A 705 16.73 -14.98 16.14
CA ALA A 705 16.67 -13.66 16.76
C ALA A 705 15.95 -12.62 15.88
N ALA A 706 16.00 -12.75 14.55
CA ALA A 706 15.21 -11.92 13.65
C ALA A 706 13.71 -12.25 13.75
N MET A 707 13.36 -13.54 13.88
CA MET A 707 11.96 -13.98 13.99
C MET A 707 11.25 -13.53 15.27
N THR A 708 11.98 -13.14 16.31
CA THR A 708 11.41 -12.52 17.51
C THR A 708 11.13 -11.03 17.35
N LEU A 709 11.52 -10.43 16.21
CA LEU A 709 11.29 -9.02 15.88
C LEU A 709 10.09 -8.86 14.94
N ASN A 710 9.67 -7.62 14.75
CA ASN A 710 8.61 -7.29 13.80
C ASN A 710 9.16 -7.39 12.36
N LEU A 711 8.85 -8.50 11.69
CA LEU A 711 9.21 -8.76 10.29
C LEU A 711 7.99 -8.58 9.40
N THR A 712 8.19 -8.12 8.15
CA THR A 712 7.14 -8.23 7.13
C THR A 712 6.80 -9.69 6.85
N LEU A 713 5.63 -9.94 6.25
CA LEU A 713 5.22 -11.30 5.87
C LEU A 713 6.28 -11.97 4.97
N GLU A 714 6.81 -11.22 3.99
CA GLU A 714 7.85 -11.69 3.08
C GLU A 714 9.16 -12.02 3.82
N GLN A 715 9.64 -11.11 4.68
CA GLN A 715 10.85 -11.31 5.48
C GLN A 715 10.72 -12.51 6.43
N ARG A 716 9.55 -12.68 7.03
CA ARG A 716 9.26 -13.82 7.89
C ARG A 716 9.21 -15.12 7.09
N GLN A 717 8.64 -15.12 5.89
CA GLN A 717 8.64 -16.27 4.99
C GLN A 717 10.07 -16.62 4.53
N GLU A 718 10.88 -15.64 4.17
CA GLU A 718 12.28 -15.83 3.79
C GLU A 718 13.10 -16.41 4.94
N ALA A 719 12.99 -15.81 6.14
CA ALA A 719 13.67 -16.29 7.34
C ALA A 719 13.20 -17.70 7.72
N SER A 720 11.90 -17.99 7.60
CA SER A 720 11.32 -19.32 7.88
C SER A 720 11.85 -20.37 6.91
N LYS A 721 11.89 -20.07 5.60
CA LYS A 721 12.46 -20.97 4.59
C LYS A 721 13.95 -21.20 4.82
N ALA A 722 14.69 -20.14 5.15
CA ALA A 722 16.11 -20.24 5.46
C ALA A 722 16.34 -21.11 6.70
N LEU A 723 15.53 -20.95 7.75
CA LEU A 723 15.59 -21.78 8.95
C LEU A 723 15.16 -23.22 8.69
N GLU A 724 14.18 -23.47 7.84
CA GLU A 724 13.80 -24.83 7.44
C GLU A 724 14.94 -25.56 6.72
N TRP A 725 15.70 -24.84 5.88
CA TRP A 725 16.89 -25.39 5.23
C TRP A 725 18.09 -25.55 6.18
N LEU A 726 18.31 -24.58 7.07
CA LEU A 726 19.44 -24.56 8.01
C LEU A 726 19.21 -25.50 9.22
N ASP A 727 18.00 -25.57 9.76
CA ASP A 727 17.59 -26.34 10.95
C ASP A 727 16.24 -27.05 10.69
N PRO A 728 16.20 -28.05 9.79
CA PRO A 728 14.96 -28.73 9.42
C PRO A 728 14.29 -29.37 10.63
N ALA A 729 12.98 -29.12 10.78
CA ALA A 729 12.19 -29.75 11.81
C ALA A 729 12.19 -31.29 11.64
N PRO A 730 12.27 -32.07 12.73
CA PRO A 730 12.24 -33.52 12.62
C PRO A 730 10.88 -33.97 12.10
N ALA A 731 10.86 -34.63 10.93
CA ALA A 731 9.62 -34.95 10.23
C ALA A 731 8.69 -35.90 11.01
N ARG A 732 9.24 -36.82 11.83
CA ARG A 732 8.54 -37.70 12.80
C ARG A 732 9.54 -38.18 13.86
N PRO A 733 9.16 -38.36 15.14
CA PRO A 733 9.97 -39.10 16.10
C PRO A 733 10.34 -40.48 15.55
N ARG A 734 11.60 -40.87 15.67
CA ARG A 734 12.11 -42.19 15.29
C ARG A 734 12.63 -42.86 16.55
N VAL A 735 11.77 -43.65 17.17
CA VAL A 735 12.17 -44.42 18.35
C VAL A 735 12.68 -45.78 17.90
N PHE A 736 13.88 -46.15 18.32
CA PHE A 736 14.47 -47.46 18.09
C PHE A 736 14.51 -48.21 19.42
N LEU A 737 14.01 -49.45 19.45
CA LEU A 737 14.08 -50.29 20.64
C LEU A 737 15.22 -51.30 20.47
N HIS A 738 16.10 -51.39 21.45
CA HIS A 738 17.20 -52.34 21.49
C HIS A 738 17.00 -53.30 22.67
N ILE A 739 16.89 -54.59 22.37
CA ILE A 739 16.83 -55.68 23.36
C ILE A 739 18.06 -56.56 23.23
N ASN A 740 18.44 -57.26 24.30
CA ASN A 740 19.58 -58.18 24.28
C ASN A 740 19.19 -59.66 24.35
N ASN A 741 17.90 -59.96 24.50
CA ASN A 741 17.35 -61.31 24.56
C ASN A 741 16.16 -61.42 23.61
N ARG A 742 16.12 -62.47 22.78
CA ARG A 742 14.99 -62.73 21.88
C ARG A 742 13.69 -63.03 22.65
N GLY A 743 13.78 -63.57 23.87
CA GLY A 743 12.60 -63.81 24.72
C GLY A 743 11.84 -62.53 25.10
N ASP A 744 12.52 -61.38 25.06
CA ASP A 744 11.95 -60.08 25.45
C ASP A 744 11.23 -59.37 24.28
N TYR A 745 11.19 -59.99 23.10
CA TYR A 745 10.59 -59.39 21.90
C TYR A 745 9.10 -59.05 22.10
N SER A 746 8.35 -59.95 22.76
CA SER A 746 6.93 -59.73 23.05
C SER A 746 6.68 -58.54 23.99
N PHE A 747 7.63 -58.26 24.90
CA PHE A 747 7.59 -57.06 25.72
C PHE A 747 7.92 -55.82 24.90
N ALA A 748 8.96 -55.88 24.05
CA ALA A 748 9.35 -54.77 23.19
C ALA A 748 8.24 -54.38 22.20
N GLU A 749 7.47 -55.33 21.67
CA GLU A 749 6.30 -55.04 20.83
C GLU A 749 5.19 -54.31 21.60
N ARG A 750 4.88 -54.73 22.83
CA ARG A 750 3.89 -54.05 23.67
C ARG A 750 4.32 -52.63 24.02
N LEU A 751 5.57 -52.46 24.45
CA LEU A 751 6.16 -51.14 24.69
C LEU A 751 6.11 -50.27 23.43
N GLY A 752 6.40 -50.86 22.26
CA GLY A 752 6.32 -50.15 20.99
C GLY A 752 4.90 -49.69 20.65
N LEU A 753 3.88 -50.47 21.00
CA LEU A 753 2.47 -50.09 20.84
C LEU A 753 2.08 -48.95 21.79
N GLU A 754 2.53 -48.99 23.04
CA GLU A 754 2.31 -47.91 24.02
C GLU A 754 2.96 -46.60 23.58
N LEU A 755 4.23 -46.65 23.16
CA LEU A 755 4.94 -45.50 22.60
C LEU A 755 4.22 -44.94 21.36
N LYS A 756 3.75 -45.82 20.46
CA LYS A 756 2.96 -45.42 19.29
C LYS A 756 1.65 -44.74 19.68
N SER A 757 0.96 -45.24 20.70
CA SER A 757 -0.28 -44.63 21.22
C SER A 757 -0.05 -43.24 21.84
N ALA A 758 1.15 -43.01 22.37
CA ALA A 758 1.59 -41.72 22.90
C ALA A 758 2.17 -40.77 21.82
N GLY A 759 1.98 -41.08 20.53
CA GLY A 759 2.44 -40.24 19.41
C GLY A 759 3.93 -40.41 19.05
N MET A 760 4.60 -41.45 19.56
CA MET A 760 6.02 -41.71 19.37
C MET A 760 6.22 -43.05 18.65
N PRO A 761 6.10 -43.11 17.31
CA PRO A 761 6.14 -44.38 16.58
C PRO A 761 7.52 -45.04 16.67
N VAL A 762 7.53 -46.31 17.10
CA VAL A 762 8.71 -47.17 17.04
C VAL A 762 8.99 -47.58 15.59
N ARG A 763 10.23 -47.40 15.16
CA ARG A 763 10.68 -47.68 13.79
C ARG A 763 11.20 -49.10 13.63
N ASP A 764 11.91 -49.59 14.62
CA ASP A 764 12.57 -50.88 14.56
C ASP A 764 12.81 -51.43 15.97
N ILE A 765 12.86 -52.76 16.08
CA ILE A 765 13.20 -53.50 17.30
C ILE A 765 14.40 -54.39 16.97
N GLN A 766 15.55 -54.06 17.53
CA GLN A 766 16.81 -54.75 17.24
C GLN A 766 17.27 -55.61 18.42
N VAL A 767 17.70 -56.83 18.12
CA VAL A 767 18.31 -57.73 19.09
C VAL A 767 19.83 -57.59 19.01
N LEU A 768 20.47 -57.07 20.06
CA LEU A 768 21.90 -56.80 20.11
C LEU A 768 22.62 -57.70 21.11
N ALA A 769 23.86 -58.09 20.79
CA ALA A 769 24.66 -58.99 21.63
C ALA A 769 25.27 -58.33 22.89
N GLN A 770 25.13 -57.00 23.06
CA GLN A 770 25.78 -56.24 24.13
C GLN A 770 24.86 -55.99 25.34
N SER A 771 25.47 -55.79 26.50
CA SER A 771 24.77 -55.49 27.76
C SER A 771 23.95 -54.21 27.66
N THR A 772 22.65 -54.32 27.85
CA THR A 772 21.68 -53.23 27.77
C THR A 772 21.43 -52.64 29.15
N ARG A 773 21.99 -51.45 29.39
CA ARG A 773 21.58 -50.61 30.53
C ARG A 773 20.19 -50.05 30.23
N ALA A 774 19.36 -49.89 31.25
CA ALA A 774 18.04 -49.28 31.10
C ALA A 774 18.23 -47.79 30.85
N ASP A 775 18.39 -47.40 29.59
CA ASP A 775 18.67 -46.02 29.22
C ASP A 775 17.93 -45.60 27.94
N VAL A 776 17.65 -44.29 27.86
CA VAL A 776 17.12 -43.60 26.68
C VAL A 776 18.16 -42.60 26.22
N ARG A 777 18.57 -42.71 24.96
CA ARG A 777 19.67 -41.93 24.38
C ARG A 777 19.18 -40.98 23.32
N TYR A 778 19.76 -39.77 23.30
CA TYR A 778 19.47 -38.74 22.32
C TYR A 778 20.74 -37.98 21.93
N ALA A 779 20.90 -37.70 20.63
CA ALA A 779 22.12 -37.11 20.09
C ALA A 779 22.04 -35.59 19.88
N ASN A 780 20.84 -35.05 19.67
CA ASN A 780 20.63 -33.62 19.46
C ASN A 780 20.01 -33.00 20.72
N ALA A 781 20.58 -31.93 21.25
CA ALA A 781 20.10 -31.29 22.48
C ALA A 781 18.61 -30.88 22.38
N ALA A 782 18.15 -30.51 21.19
CA ALA A 782 16.77 -30.14 20.95
C ALA A 782 15.77 -31.33 20.97
N ASP A 783 16.23 -32.56 21.15
CA ASP A 783 15.41 -33.77 21.29
C ASP A 783 15.20 -34.18 22.76
N GLU A 784 15.73 -33.41 23.73
CA GLU A 784 15.69 -33.75 25.16
C GLU A 784 14.26 -33.93 25.71
N ASP A 785 13.33 -33.07 25.29
CA ASP A 785 11.92 -33.17 25.70
C ASP A 785 11.26 -34.44 25.15
N LEU A 786 11.57 -34.80 23.91
CA LEU A 786 11.08 -36.03 23.27
C LEU A 786 11.68 -37.25 23.98
N ALA A 787 12.98 -37.22 24.25
CA ALA A 787 13.70 -38.28 24.97
C ALA A 787 13.13 -38.48 26.39
N SER A 788 12.80 -37.38 27.08
CA SER A 788 12.17 -37.39 28.41
C SER A 788 10.78 -38.01 28.39
N LYS A 789 9.96 -37.72 27.37
CA LYS A 789 8.63 -38.34 27.17
C LYS A 789 8.74 -39.84 26.89
N VAL A 790 9.67 -40.24 26.01
CA VAL A 790 9.96 -41.66 25.73
C VAL A 790 10.37 -42.37 27.02
N ARG A 791 11.31 -41.79 27.79
CA ARG A 791 11.75 -42.33 29.08
C ARG A 791 10.61 -42.53 30.07
N ALA A 792 9.69 -41.57 30.17
CA ALA A 792 8.56 -41.67 31.09
C ALA A 792 7.65 -42.87 30.77
N VAL A 793 7.34 -43.08 29.48
CA VAL A 793 6.57 -44.25 29.03
C VAL A 793 7.34 -45.54 29.33
N VAL A 794 8.61 -45.63 28.92
CA VAL A 794 9.46 -46.81 29.16
C VAL A 794 9.57 -47.15 30.65
N GLN A 795 9.75 -46.15 31.51
CA GLN A 795 9.82 -46.32 32.96
C GLN A 795 8.52 -46.88 33.54
N ALA A 796 7.37 -46.38 33.08
CA ALA A 796 6.06 -46.84 33.53
C ALA A 796 5.79 -48.29 33.10
N THR A 797 6.07 -48.63 31.85
CA THR A 797 5.88 -49.98 31.30
C THR A 797 6.78 -51.01 31.99
N LEU A 798 8.05 -50.66 32.27
CA LEU A 798 8.98 -51.52 33.01
C LEU A 798 8.51 -51.74 34.45
N ALA A 799 8.03 -50.68 35.13
CA ALA A 799 7.51 -50.79 36.49
C ALA A 799 6.27 -51.71 36.56
N GLN A 800 5.35 -51.60 35.60
CA GLN A 800 4.16 -52.48 35.51
C GLN A 800 4.53 -53.95 35.27
N ALA A 801 5.63 -54.21 34.56
CA ALA A 801 6.14 -55.55 34.33
C ALA A 801 7.00 -56.10 35.50
N GLY A 802 7.07 -55.40 36.64
CA GLY A 802 7.82 -55.84 37.82
C GLY A 802 9.33 -55.56 37.75
N TYR A 803 9.77 -54.65 36.88
CA TYR A 803 11.17 -54.21 36.77
C TYR A 803 11.37 -52.82 37.41
N PRO A 804 11.83 -52.73 38.67
CA PRO A 804 11.91 -51.46 39.40
C PRO A 804 13.13 -50.61 39.05
N LYS A 805 13.86 -50.93 37.97
CA LYS A 805 15.10 -50.22 37.61
C LYS A 805 14.76 -48.84 37.05
N GLN A 806 15.51 -47.84 37.51
CA GLN A 806 15.39 -46.48 36.97
C GLN A 806 15.98 -46.42 35.56
N VAL A 807 15.21 -45.83 34.64
CA VAL A 807 15.63 -45.60 33.25
C VAL A 807 16.42 -44.29 33.20
N GLU A 808 17.68 -44.38 32.80
CA GLU A 808 18.57 -43.22 32.67
C GLU A 808 18.27 -42.45 31.37
N LEU A 809 18.49 -41.14 31.39
CA LEU A 809 18.44 -40.29 30.19
C LEU A 809 19.87 -39.88 29.85
N LEU A 810 20.33 -40.19 28.63
CA LEU A 810 21.72 -39.98 28.23
C LEU A 810 21.81 -39.12 26.97
N PHE A 811 22.46 -37.97 27.10
CA PHE A 811 22.88 -37.16 25.95
C PHE A 811 24.19 -37.70 25.37
N ILE A 812 24.23 -37.97 24.07
CA ILE A 812 25.38 -38.63 23.41
C ILE A 812 26.14 -37.75 22.39
N GLY A 813 25.83 -36.46 22.24
CA GLY A 813 26.57 -35.53 21.36
C GLY A 813 27.87 -35.05 22.02
N ASP A 814 29.07 -35.19 21.45
CA ASP A 814 29.61 -34.54 20.23
C ASP A 814 30.24 -35.48 19.18
N LYS A 815 30.06 -36.80 19.29
CA LYS A 815 30.71 -37.79 18.40
C LYS A 815 29.82 -38.33 17.26
N PHE A 816 28.56 -37.91 17.21
CA PHE A 816 27.54 -38.48 16.34
C PHE A 816 26.69 -37.42 15.62
N ASP A 817 27.39 -36.49 14.95
CA ASP A 817 26.83 -35.39 14.15
C ASP A 817 25.93 -35.83 12.96
N LYS A 818 25.98 -37.11 12.60
CA LYS A 818 25.16 -37.72 11.53
C LYS A 818 23.82 -38.30 11.99
N ILE A 819 23.54 -38.33 13.30
CA ILE A 819 22.27 -38.89 13.80
C ILE A 819 21.14 -37.88 13.54
N PRO A 820 20.11 -38.25 12.75
CA PRO A 820 19.02 -37.34 12.43
C PRO A 820 18.28 -36.86 13.67
N ARG A 821 17.88 -35.59 13.68
CA ARG A 821 17.03 -34.99 14.72
C ARG A 821 15.70 -35.76 14.86
N GLY A 822 15.22 -35.90 16.09
CA GLY A 822 14.06 -36.71 16.45
C GLY A 822 14.36 -38.22 16.59
N THR A 823 15.62 -38.63 16.54
CA THR A 823 16.05 -40.03 16.74
C THR A 823 16.30 -40.29 18.22
N ILE A 824 15.54 -41.21 18.80
CA ILE A 824 15.66 -41.65 20.19
C ILE A 824 15.95 -43.15 20.19
N GLU A 825 16.99 -43.56 20.92
CA GLU A 825 17.28 -44.99 21.13
C GLU A 825 16.90 -45.38 22.55
N VAL A 826 16.15 -46.47 22.68
CA VAL A 826 15.78 -47.07 23.97
C VAL A 826 16.50 -48.39 24.10
N TRP A 827 17.32 -48.52 25.15
CA TRP A 827 18.06 -49.74 25.43
C TRP A 827 17.44 -50.42 26.65
N LEU A 828 16.90 -51.62 26.45
CA LEU A 828 16.17 -52.37 27.48
C LEU A 828 17.02 -53.47 28.10
N PRO A 829 17.12 -53.55 29.44
CA PRO A 829 17.82 -54.66 30.11
C PRO A 829 17.11 -55.99 29.84
N PRO A 830 17.77 -57.14 30.10
CA PRO A 830 17.11 -58.44 29.99
C PRO A 830 15.96 -58.53 31.00
N LEU A 831 14.78 -58.92 30.53
CA LEU A 831 13.52 -58.93 31.31
C LEU A 831 13.14 -60.33 31.83
N ALA A 832 13.95 -61.35 31.53
CA ALA A 832 13.92 -62.67 32.15
C ALA A 832 15.37 -63.21 32.25
N PRO A 833 15.69 -64.11 33.21
CA PRO A 833 16.99 -64.76 33.21
C PRO A 833 17.20 -65.51 31.89
N PRO A 834 18.43 -65.53 31.34
CA PRO A 834 18.68 -66.21 30.07
C PRO A 834 18.30 -67.69 30.21
N GLU A 835 17.51 -68.22 29.27
CA GLU A 835 17.37 -69.67 29.14
C GLU A 835 18.77 -70.29 29.02
N PRO A 836 19.09 -71.37 29.76
CA PRO A 836 20.34 -72.09 29.53
C PRO A 836 20.34 -72.60 28.08
N PRO A 837 21.51 -72.65 27.43
CA PRO A 837 21.59 -73.08 26.04
C PRO A 837 20.96 -74.46 25.90
N ALA A 838 20.02 -74.59 24.95
CA ALA A 838 19.37 -75.85 24.64
C ALA A 838 20.44 -76.93 24.40
N GLU A 839 20.51 -77.92 25.29
CA GLU A 839 21.25 -79.14 25.04
C GLU A 839 20.73 -79.75 23.74
N SER A 840 21.60 -79.85 22.74
CA SER A 840 21.30 -80.48 21.45
C SER A 840 21.01 -81.96 21.66
N PRO A 841 19.81 -82.48 21.32
CA PRO A 841 19.57 -83.90 21.27
C PRO A 841 19.74 -84.38 19.82
N MET A 842 20.95 -84.31 19.27
CA MET A 842 21.32 -85.04 18.03
C MET A 842 22.84 -85.22 17.92
N GLN A 843 23.41 -86.05 18.79
CA GLN A 843 24.55 -86.88 18.43
C GLN A 843 24.41 -88.24 19.11
N GLN A 844 23.77 -89.18 18.39
CA GLN A 844 24.09 -90.60 18.45
C GLN A 844 23.33 -91.34 17.33
N GLN A 845 23.85 -91.23 16.10
CA GLN A 845 23.86 -92.36 15.20
C GLN A 845 25.32 -92.67 14.86
N ALA A 846 25.63 -93.94 15.06
CA ALA A 846 26.95 -94.50 15.17
C ALA A 846 27.69 -94.62 13.83
N PHE A 847 29.01 -94.48 13.87
CA PHE A 847 29.92 -95.32 13.09
C PHE A 847 31.05 -95.80 14.02
N PRO A 848 31.25 -97.12 14.19
CA PRO A 848 32.38 -97.65 14.95
C PRO A 848 33.64 -97.62 14.09
N LYS A 849 34.76 -97.18 14.66
CA LYS A 849 36.10 -97.44 14.11
C LYS A 849 36.57 -98.83 14.55
N ALA A 850 36.93 -99.68 13.59
CA ALA A 850 37.99 -100.68 13.75
C ALA A 850 38.57 -101.10 12.38
N ALA A 851 39.91 -101.05 12.30
CA ALA A 851 40.85 -101.63 11.32
C ALA A 851 40.79 -101.07 9.89
N ARG A 852 41.88 -100.59 9.26
CA ARG A 852 43.32 -100.80 9.40
C ARG A 852 44.05 -99.51 9.05
#